data_AF-A0A8R7QQQ6-F1
#
_entry.id   AF-A0A8R7QQQ6-F1
#
_cell.length_a   1.000
_cell.length_b   1.000
_cell.length_c   1.000
_cell.angle_alpha   90.00
_cell.angle_beta   90.00
_cell.angle_gamma   90.00
#
_symmetry.space_group_name_H-M   'P 1'
#
loop_
_entity.id
_entity.type
_entity.pdbx_description
1 polymer ?
#
loop_
_entity_poly.entity_id
_entity_poly.type
_entity_poly.pdbx_seq_one_letter_code
_entity_poly.pdbx_strand_id
1 'polypeptide(L)'
;MVLTTIDSAAYNAMQAPQGPVHINCAFREPLDHSNQNWSFDCLRGLDRWFRNDEPYTRYLEMKMVSAFCNYSCSVIEVQDIIKKAKQGLLLVGAIHKEDDMWAVALLARQLSWPVAADILSGLRMRKVLNSFPGFDKSILFIDQIDQILLSDSVKSWINPDVIVQIGSRITSKRMEMFLESCFPSSYILIDTHPCRHDPSHVVTHRIQTSVADFAASLCQCNLERKTSRWKDILMVLNSAVSQEIMFHVHAEFSLTEPYVAHVIGEALYGDAAMFVGNSMVIRDLNMFGKGWLDHTTNGDNMMMHNIPDFIGATVSGNRGASGIDGLLSTAIGFAVGSNKHVCCVVGDVSFLHDTNGLSLLNQRAQRKPMTVIVINNHGGAIFSLLPVAKTASPQILQKYFYTSHDISISKLCDAHRVKHFLVQTKAELHDTLVKTHAEHLDCVVEVENQIDENANFHRTISMFVDNTATHYLDYLLGDPYSSTTSDLDRMYKTKIHAIEYMLYRIQLSAPRTSGISDSSCFHEGFILKLRMDDNIVGFGEVAPIEIHQEDIIDVEEQLRFLFHRVKDCELDVVPLLRGSFSNWIWTNIGIPPSSVFPSVKCGLEMAILNLLASQRKCRLSEILTGSNPLLRDQSLVEYNQNSSAGIHICALLDSDGTPMEVALAVTKLVDEGFTTVKLKVGRRASPVEDAAVIQKIREVVGYKINIRADANRKWTYKQAIEFGSRVKSLCLQYIEEPVSSVHDLIKFCENSGLPVALDESIDNLKGDPIQKLHQFVHPGIVAVVIKPSVVGGFENAAHIAKWAHMHDKMAIISSAYESSVGLATYIQFAYYVDRQHDLISRLKRYDSCGTVAHGFGTYQWLTEDVSEQKLKILVPPLGDGMGASVENAHGYLHHLNINDEKIEKTYSEEKLNSYSIQVDGDHFSYVVKVQEAGDCTNDKVILFLHGFLGTS
;
A
#
# COMPACT_ATOMS: atom_id res chain seq x y z
N MET A 1 1.25 -54.40 -32.55
CA MET A 1 0.08 -53.50 -32.63
C MET A 1 -0.19 -52.82 -31.30
N VAL A 2 -0.35 -53.55 -30.18
CA VAL A 2 -0.59 -52.93 -28.85
C VAL A 2 0.52 -51.95 -28.46
N LEU A 3 1.78 -52.42 -28.38
CA LEU A 3 2.93 -51.59 -27.98
C LEU A 3 3.06 -50.33 -28.84
N THR A 4 3.05 -50.49 -30.17
CA THR A 4 3.13 -49.37 -31.12
C THR A 4 1.96 -48.39 -31.02
N THR A 5 0.75 -48.86 -30.66
CA THR A 5 -0.43 -48.00 -30.48
C THR A 5 -0.32 -47.19 -29.19
N ILE A 6 0.16 -47.82 -28.10
CA ILE A 6 0.41 -47.13 -26.83
C ILE A 6 1.52 -46.09 -27.00
N ASP A 7 2.62 -46.43 -27.66
CA ASP A 7 3.71 -45.48 -27.94
C ASP A 7 3.21 -44.30 -28.78
N SER A 8 2.40 -44.55 -29.81
CA SER A 8 1.82 -43.48 -30.63
C SER A 8 0.85 -42.61 -29.84
N ALA A 9 0.05 -43.19 -28.96
CA ALA A 9 -0.88 -42.45 -28.12
C ALA A 9 -0.12 -41.58 -27.10
N ALA A 10 0.91 -42.13 -26.44
CA ALA A 10 1.78 -41.40 -25.53
C ALA A 10 2.53 -40.26 -26.24
N TYR A 11 3.08 -40.52 -27.43
CA TYR A 11 3.71 -39.50 -28.27
C TYR A 11 2.73 -38.36 -28.58
N ASN A 12 1.56 -38.67 -29.13
CA ASN A 12 0.56 -37.66 -29.49
C ASN A 12 0.07 -36.86 -28.28
N ALA A 13 -0.03 -37.46 -27.09
CA ALA A 13 -0.43 -36.76 -25.87
C ALA A 13 0.61 -35.74 -25.38
N MET A 14 1.90 -36.01 -25.63
CA MET A 14 3.04 -35.21 -25.15
C MET A 14 3.56 -34.18 -26.16
N GLN A 15 3.26 -34.34 -27.45
CA GLN A 15 3.65 -33.39 -28.50
C GLN A 15 2.74 -32.17 -28.57
N ALA A 16 3.25 -31.06 -29.10
CA ALA A 16 2.45 -29.85 -29.29
C ALA A 16 1.48 -30.02 -30.49
N PRO A 17 0.15 -29.81 -30.32
CA PRO A 17 -0.52 -29.41 -29.10
C PRO A 17 -0.74 -30.57 -28.13
N GLN A 18 -0.32 -30.41 -26.87
CA GLN A 18 -0.49 -31.43 -25.84
C GLN A 18 -1.98 -31.62 -25.52
N GLY A 19 -2.42 -32.86 -25.28
CA GLY A 19 -3.83 -33.12 -25.05
C GLY A 19 -4.20 -34.58 -24.75
N PRO A 20 -5.47 -34.82 -24.41
CA PRO A 20 -5.96 -36.15 -24.10
C PRO A 20 -5.99 -37.06 -25.35
N VAL A 21 -5.72 -38.34 -25.13
CA VAL A 21 -5.87 -39.41 -26.11
C VAL A 21 -6.84 -40.46 -25.59
N HIS A 22 -7.67 -41.04 -26.48
CA HIS A 22 -8.64 -42.05 -26.12
C HIS A 22 -8.23 -43.42 -26.67
N ILE A 23 -7.92 -44.38 -25.78
CA ILE A 23 -7.60 -45.76 -26.13
C ILE A 23 -8.75 -46.67 -25.69
N ASN A 24 -9.58 -47.09 -26.64
CA ASN A 24 -10.67 -48.02 -26.37
C ASN A 24 -10.16 -49.47 -26.36
N CYS A 25 -10.20 -50.14 -25.21
CA CYS A 25 -9.73 -51.52 -25.04
C CYS A 25 -10.93 -52.48 -24.85
N ALA A 26 -11.33 -53.18 -25.90
CA ALA A 26 -12.44 -54.13 -25.84
C ALA A 26 -11.99 -55.49 -25.27
N PHE A 27 -12.57 -55.91 -24.14
CA PHE A 27 -12.35 -57.23 -23.54
C PHE A 27 -13.60 -58.09 -23.71
N ARG A 28 -13.42 -59.35 -24.12
CA ARG A 28 -14.53 -60.32 -24.19
C ARG A 28 -14.60 -61.10 -22.87
N GLU A 29 -15.81 -61.44 -22.45
CA GLU A 29 -16.03 -62.33 -21.31
C GLU A 29 -15.38 -63.72 -21.54
N PRO A 30 -14.89 -64.38 -20.47
CA PRO A 30 -14.98 -63.97 -19.07
C PRO A 30 -13.88 -62.96 -18.67
N LEU A 31 -14.24 -61.98 -17.84
CA LEU A 31 -13.31 -60.99 -17.27
C LEU A 31 -12.73 -61.42 -15.92
N ASP A 32 -13.08 -62.63 -15.46
CA ASP A 32 -12.64 -63.16 -14.19
C ASP A 32 -11.23 -63.76 -14.26
N HIS A 33 -10.60 -63.96 -13.10
CA HIS A 33 -9.32 -64.65 -12.98
C HIS A 33 -9.47 -66.18 -13.13
N SER A 34 -10.27 -66.64 -14.10
CA SER A 34 -10.25 -68.04 -14.46
C SER A 34 -8.85 -68.37 -14.98
N ASN A 35 -8.12 -69.26 -14.28
CA ASN A 35 -6.77 -69.72 -14.63
C ASN A 35 -6.80 -70.46 -15.98
N GLN A 36 -6.92 -69.72 -17.08
CA GLN A 36 -6.63 -70.21 -18.42
C GLN A 36 -5.13 -69.99 -18.68
N ASN A 37 -4.44 -71.05 -19.11
CA ASN A 37 -3.05 -70.92 -19.56
C ASN A 37 -3.02 -70.03 -20.80
N TRP A 38 -2.65 -68.77 -20.62
CA TRP A 38 -2.48 -67.83 -21.72
C TRP A 38 -1.32 -68.29 -22.60
N SER A 39 -1.54 -68.36 -23.92
CA SER A 39 -0.44 -68.63 -24.85
C SER A 39 0.52 -67.45 -24.89
N PHE A 40 1.76 -67.67 -24.44
CA PHE A 40 2.86 -66.73 -24.57
C PHE A 40 3.31 -66.50 -26.03
N ASP A 41 2.70 -67.17 -27.02
CA ASP A 41 3.02 -66.98 -28.43
C ASP A 41 2.83 -65.52 -28.88
N CYS A 42 1.88 -64.78 -28.28
CA CYS A 42 1.67 -63.37 -28.57
C CYS A 42 2.80 -62.45 -28.06
N LEU A 43 3.69 -62.96 -27.19
CA LEU A 43 4.86 -62.24 -26.67
C LEU A 43 6.17 -62.65 -27.37
N ARG A 44 6.11 -63.61 -28.29
CA ARG A 44 7.30 -64.16 -28.96
C ARG A 44 8.08 -63.05 -29.67
N GLY A 45 9.39 -62.97 -29.41
CA GLY A 45 10.30 -61.98 -30.01
C GLY A 45 10.40 -60.66 -29.27
N LEU A 46 9.65 -60.49 -28.16
CA LEU A 46 9.71 -59.29 -27.31
C LEU A 46 10.76 -59.40 -26.18
N ASP A 47 11.50 -60.51 -26.08
CA ASP A 47 12.48 -60.74 -25.00
C ASP A 47 13.55 -59.65 -24.87
N ARG A 48 13.93 -59.04 -26.00
CA ARG A 48 14.89 -57.92 -26.02
C ARG A 48 14.27 -56.60 -25.56
N TRP A 49 12.98 -56.41 -25.84
CA TRP A 49 12.24 -55.23 -25.42
C TRP A 49 11.95 -55.28 -23.92
N PHE A 50 11.52 -56.42 -23.38
CA PHE A 50 11.32 -56.61 -21.93
C PHE A 50 12.57 -56.39 -21.06
N ARG A 51 13.76 -56.34 -21.66
CA ARG A 51 15.04 -56.08 -20.97
C ARG A 51 15.45 -54.60 -20.99
N ASN A 52 14.64 -53.73 -21.59
CA ASN A 52 14.88 -52.29 -21.62
C ASN A 52 13.65 -51.51 -21.17
N ASP A 53 13.88 -50.25 -20.77
CA ASP A 53 12.83 -49.33 -20.32
C ASP A 53 12.41 -48.34 -21.44
N GLU A 54 12.77 -48.63 -22.69
CA GLU A 54 12.52 -47.76 -23.84
C GLU A 54 11.18 -48.11 -24.52
N PRO A 55 10.47 -47.11 -25.09
CA PRO A 55 9.27 -47.38 -25.86
C PRO A 55 9.61 -48.27 -27.07
N TYR A 56 8.67 -49.14 -27.45
CA TYR A 56 8.87 -50.07 -28.56
C TYR A 56 9.06 -49.32 -29.89
N THR A 57 8.34 -48.20 -30.06
CA THR A 57 8.48 -47.22 -31.13
C THR A 57 9.08 -45.93 -30.58
N ARG A 58 10.29 -45.59 -31.02
CA ARG A 58 10.93 -44.33 -30.68
C ARG A 58 10.62 -43.28 -31.74
N TYR A 59 9.98 -42.20 -31.33
CA TYR A 59 9.77 -41.03 -32.17
C TYR A 59 10.97 -40.10 -32.02
N LEU A 60 11.85 -40.11 -33.02
CA LEU A 60 13.09 -39.32 -32.99
C LEU A 60 12.84 -37.96 -33.62
N GLU A 61 13.09 -36.89 -32.86
CA GLU A 61 13.04 -35.53 -33.36
C GLU A 61 14.33 -35.21 -34.12
N MET A 62 14.21 -34.99 -35.44
CA MET A 62 15.35 -34.62 -36.26
C MET A 62 15.57 -33.11 -36.14
N LYS A 63 16.41 -32.68 -35.18
CA LYS A 63 16.86 -31.29 -35.11
C LYS A 63 17.63 -30.98 -36.40
N MET A 64 17.07 -30.15 -37.27
CA MET A 64 17.78 -29.58 -38.40
C MET A 64 18.92 -28.71 -37.86
N VAL A 65 20.11 -29.29 -37.70
CA VAL A 65 21.33 -28.53 -37.48
C VAL A 65 21.67 -27.89 -38.83
N SER A 66 21.21 -26.67 -39.08
CA SER A 66 21.74 -25.92 -40.22
C SER A 66 23.22 -25.67 -39.95
N ALA A 67 24.09 -26.36 -40.70
CA ALA A 67 25.55 -26.24 -40.64
C ALA A 67 26.09 -24.87 -41.11
N PHE A 68 25.25 -23.84 -41.10
CA PHE A 68 25.62 -22.44 -41.29
C PHE A 68 24.98 -21.63 -40.19
N CYS A 69 25.81 -20.96 -39.39
CA CYS A 69 25.46 -19.92 -38.43
C CYS A 69 24.88 -18.69 -39.14
N ASN A 70 23.71 -18.84 -39.78
CA ASN A 70 22.85 -17.72 -40.10
C ASN A 70 21.56 -17.98 -39.33
N TYR A 71 21.32 -17.17 -38.30
CA TYR A 71 20.02 -17.05 -37.64
C TYR A 71 18.92 -17.15 -38.70
N SER A 72 17.87 -17.94 -38.44
CA SER A 72 16.70 -17.92 -39.31
C SER A 72 16.29 -16.46 -39.55
N CYS A 73 16.01 -16.08 -40.80
CA CYS A 73 15.71 -14.69 -41.19
C CYS A 73 14.66 -14.02 -40.27
N SER A 74 13.74 -14.80 -39.72
CA SER A 74 12.71 -14.41 -38.75
C SER A 74 13.23 -14.01 -37.36
N VAL A 75 14.30 -14.62 -36.85
CA VAL A 75 14.87 -14.26 -35.54
C VAL A 75 15.61 -12.92 -35.63
N ILE A 76 16.27 -12.64 -36.75
CA ILE A 76 16.93 -11.34 -37.00
C ILE A 76 15.88 -10.22 -37.06
N GLU A 77 14.76 -10.43 -37.75
CA GLU A 77 13.66 -9.47 -37.83
C GLU A 77 13.11 -9.09 -36.45
N VAL A 78 12.79 -10.09 -35.62
CA VAL A 78 12.27 -9.87 -34.26
C VAL A 78 13.29 -9.16 -33.37
N GLN A 79 14.56 -9.54 -33.46
CA GLN A 79 15.64 -8.86 -32.75
C GLN A 79 15.75 -7.39 -33.16
N ASP A 80 15.59 -7.07 -34.45
CA ASP A 80 15.64 -5.71 -34.96
C ASP A 80 14.42 -4.87 -34.55
N ILE A 81 13.22 -5.48 -34.49
CA ILE A 81 12.02 -4.83 -33.93
C ILE A 81 12.26 -4.47 -32.46
N ILE A 82 12.74 -5.42 -31.66
CA ILE A 82 13.02 -5.21 -30.23
C ILE A 82 14.09 -4.14 -30.02
N LYS A 83 15.17 -4.13 -30.80
CA LYS A 83 16.22 -3.09 -30.74
C LYS A 83 15.69 -1.68 -31.02
N LYS A 84 14.73 -1.56 -31.93
CA LYS A 84 14.15 -0.29 -32.38
C LYS A 84 13.02 0.22 -31.49
N ALA A 85 12.45 -0.62 -30.63
CA ALA A 85 11.39 -0.25 -29.72
C ALA A 85 11.79 0.96 -28.85
N LYS A 86 10.85 1.89 -28.69
CA LYS A 86 10.97 3.06 -27.82
C LYS A 86 10.24 2.86 -26.49
N GLN A 87 9.09 2.19 -26.53
CA GLN A 87 8.19 1.93 -25.41
C GLN A 87 7.71 0.48 -25.51
N GLY A 88 8.62 -0.44 -25.20
CA GLY A 88 8.32 -1.86 -25.23
C GLY A 88 7.63 -2.32 -23.94
N LEU A 89 6.65 -3.22 -24.06
CA LEU A 89 5.96 -3.87 -22.93
C LEU A 89 6.20 -5.39 -23.00
N LEU A 90 6.65 -5.98 -21.90
CA LEU A 90 6.73 -7.44 -21.75
C LEU A 90 5.48 -7.94 -21.00
N LEU A 91 4.59 -8.65 -21.68
CA LEU A 91 3.41 -9.27 -21.10
C LEU A 91 3.67 -10.76 -20.86
N VAL A 92 3.38 -11.26 -19.66
CA VAL A 92 3.64 -12.66 -19.29
C VAL A 92 2.31 -13.31 -18.90
N GLY A 93 1.80 -14.16 -19.78
CA GLY A 93 0.62 -14.99 -19.54
C GLY A 93 0.94 -16.26 -18.75
N ALA A 94 0.15 -17.31 -18.94
CA ALA A 94 0.33 -18.58 -18.25
C ALA A 94 1.64 -19.27 -18.68
N ILE A 95 2.49 -19.57 -17.71
CA ILE A 95 3.68 -20.41 -17.84
C ILE A 95 3.69 -21.44 -16.70
N HIS A 96 4.28 -22.61 -16.93
CA HIS A 96 4.05 -23.78 -16.07
C HIS A 96 5.31 -24.38 -15.45
N LYS A 97 6.50 -23.93 -15.89
CA LYS A 97 7.79 -24.45 -15.43
C LYS A 97 8.59 -23.35 -14.76
N GLU A 98 9.33 -23.73 -13.72
CA GLU A 98 10.28 -22.81 -13.06
C GLU A 98 11.35 -22.32 -14.04
N ASP A 99 11.82 -23.17 -14.95
CA ASP A 99 12.77 -22.78 -16.01
C ASP A 99 12.22 -21.64 -16.90
N ASP A 100 10.92 -21.66 -17.20
CA ASP A 100 10.28 -20.59 -17.98
C ASP A 100 10.23 -19.28 -17.17
N MET A 101 9.98 -19.36 -15.85
CA MET A 101 10.00 -18.19 -14.96
C MET A 101 11.40 -17.55 -14.93
N TRP A 102 12.45 -18.38 -14.84
CA TRP A 102 13.84 -17.94 -14.93
C TRP A 102 14.17 -17.32 -16.28
N ALA A 103 13.73 -17.95 -17.38
CA ALA A 103 13.92 -17.42 -18.73
C ALA A 103 13.25 -16.06 -18.92
N VAL A 104 12.02 -15.88 -18.39
CA VAL A 104 11.33 -14.58 -18.40
C VAL A 104 12.06 -13.54 -17.57
N ALA A 105 12.58 -13.90 -16.38
CA ALA A 105 13.34 -12.97 -15.55
C ALA A 105 14.63 -12.50 -16.26
N LEU A 106 15.34 -13.41 -16.93
CA LEU A 106 16.50 -13.06 -17.76
C LEU A 106 16.13 -12.16 -18.93
N LEU A 107 15.02 -12.47 -19.61
CA LEU A 107 14.50 -11.66 -20.71
C LEU A 107 14.13 -10.25 -20.23
N ALA A 108 13.38 -10.14 -19.14
CA ALA A 108 12.98 -8.88 -18.54
C ALA A 108 14.19 -8.01 -18.18
N ARG A 109 15.25 -8.60 -17.61
CA ARG A 109 16.51 -7.91 -17.30
C ARG A 109 17.20 -7.40 -18.57
N GLN A 110 17.23 -8.22 -19.62
CA GLN A 110 17.88 -7.88 -20.88
C GLN A 110 17.15 -6.75 -21.61
N LEU A 111 15.81 -6.81 -21.65
CA LEU A 111 14.97 -5.80 -22.28
C LEU A 111 14.95 -4.48 -21.47
N SER A 112 14.99 -4.58 -20.14
CA SER A 112 14.78 -3.44 -19.22
C SER A 112 13.42 -2.73 -19.41
N TRP A 113 12.46 -3.41 -20.04
CA TRP A 113 11.08 -2.96 -20.28
C TRP A 113 10.21 -3.20 -19.04
N PRO A 114 9.09 -2.46 -18.88
CA PRO A 114 8.06 -2.80 -17.91
C PRO A 114 7.48 -4.19 -18.17
N VAL A 115 7.23 -4.95 -17.10
CA VAL A 115 6.74 -6.33 -17.14
C VAL A 115 5.35 -6.39 -16.52
N ALA A 116 4.36 -6.79 -17.31
CA ALA A 116 3.00 -7.09 -16.84
C ALA A 116 2.87 -8.62 -16.68
N ALA A 117 2.78 -9.09 -15.45
CA ALA A 117 2.72 -10.52 -15.14
C ALA A 117 1.31 -10.94 -14.70
N ASP A 118 0.71 -11.90 -15.42
CA ASP A 118 -0.54 -12.55 -15.05
C ASP A 118 -0.35 -13.43 -13.81
N ILE A 119 -1.40 -13.66 -13.03
CA ILE A 119 -1.33 -14.57 -11.87
C ILE A 119 -0.83 -15.97 -12.22
N LEU A 120 -1.21 -16.52 -13.38
CA LEU A 120 -0.75 -17.83 -13.83
C LEU A 120 0.68 -17.85 -14.36
N SER A 121 1.34 -16.70 -14.43
CA SER A 121 2.78 -16.67 -14.73
C SER A 121 3.63 -17.11 -13.54
N GLY A 122 3.06 -17.11 -12.33
CA GLY A 122 3.81 -17.31 -11.09
C GLY A 122 4.68 -16.12 -10.64
N LEU A 123 5.09 -15.28 -11.59
CA LEU A 123 5.85 -14.04 -11.36
C LEU A 123 5.04 -12.97 -10.61
N ARG A 124 3.70 -13.05 -10.63
CA ARG A 124 2.86 -12.18 -9.80
C ARG A 124 3.07 -12.41 -8.31
N MET A 125 3.22 -13.68 -7.91
CA MET A 125 3.43 -14.11 -6.53
C MET A 125 4.92 -14.36 -6.24
N ARG A 126 5.78 -13.55 -6.84
CA ARG A 126 7.23 -13.65 -6.67
C ARG A 126 7.66 -13.33 -5.25
N LYS A 127 8.73 -14.00 -4.82
CA LYS A 127 9.55 -13.62 -3.68
C LYS A 127 10.85 -13.08 -4.26
N VAL A 128 11.41 -12.00 -3.73
CA VAL A 128 12.64 -11.42 -4.28
C VAL A 128 13.87 -11.94 -3.53
N LEU A 129 14.93 -12.25 -4.29
CA LEU A 129 16.18 -12.85 -3.83
C LEU A 129 17.06 -11.85 -3.07
N ASN A 130 17.30 -12.09 -1.78
CA ASN A 130 18.37 -11.39 -1.03
C ASN A 130 19.79 -11.82 -1.46
N SER A 131 19.94 -12.92 -2.20
CA SER A 131 21.23 -13.52 -2.58
C SER A 131 21.94 -12.90 -3.76
N PHE A 132 21.27 -12.06 -4.56
CA PHE A 132 21.88 -11.40 -5.71
C PHE A 132 21.76 -9.87 -5.59
N PRO A 133 22.75 -9.21 -4.95
CA PRO A 133 22.80 -7.76 -4.86
C PRO A 133 22.62 -7.12 -6.24
N GLY A 134 21.55 -6.36 -6.44
CA GLY A 134 21.26 -5.63 -7.68
C GLY A 134 20.29 -6.26 -8.68
N PHE A 135 19.77 -7.48 -8.43
CA PHE A 135 18.78 -8.11 -9.32
C PHE A 135 17.43 -7.34 -9.32
N ASP A 136 16.96 -6.96 -8.13
CA ASP A 136 15.68 -6.26 -7.92
C ASP A 136 15.63 -4.87 -8.57
N LYS A 137 16.74 -4.11 -8.52
CA LYS A 137 16.81 -2.75 -9.10
C LYS A 137 16.84 -2.74 -10.63
N SER A 138 16.85 -3.89 -11.30
CA SER A 138 17.02 -3.98 -12.75
C SER A 138 15.75 -4.30 -13.54
N ILE A 139 14.72 -4.89 -12.91
CA ILE A 139 13.47 -5.31 -13.56
C ILE A 139 12.31 -4.51 -12.98
N LEU A 140 11.51 -3.88 -13.85
CA LEU A 140 10.31 -3.16 -13.42
C LEU A 140 9.06 -4.03 -13.66
N PHE A 141 8.55 -4.65 -12.61
CA PHE A 141 7.23 -5.29 -12.64
C PHE A 141 6.14 -4.26 -12.38
N ILE A 142 5.16 -4.19 -13.28
CA ILE A 142 3.95 -3.38 -13.12
C ILE A 142 2.83 -4.29 -12.62
N ASP A 143 2.90 -4.65 -11.34
CA ASP A 143 1.87 -5.50 -10.72
C ASP A 143 0.50 -4.82 -10.83
N GLN A 144 0.41 -3.53 -10.61
CA GLN A 144 -0.87 -2.86 -10.61
C GLN A 144 -1.39 -2.53 -12.01
N ILE A 145 -0.84 -3.09 -13.09
CA ILE A 145 -1.24 -2.76 -14.47
C ILE A 145 -2.73 -2.94 -14.72
N ASP A 146 -3.32 -4.01 -14.20
CA ASP A 146 -4.75 -4.27 -14.32
C ASP A 146 -5.55 -3.11 -13.72
N GLN A 147 -5.12 -2.62 -12.55
CA GLN A 147 -5.80 -1.57 -11.80
C GLN A 147 -5.49 -0.15 -12.32
N ILE A 148 -4.26 0.10 -12.79
CA ILE A 148 -3.85 1.33 -13.46
C ILE A 148 -4.70 1.59 -14.71
N LEU A 149 -5.02 0.53 -15.46
CA LEU A 149 -5.86 0.60 -16.67
C LEU A 149 -7.35 0.91 -16.39
N LEU A 150 -7.77 1.08 -15.13
CA LEU A 150 -9.10 1.63 -14.82
C LEU A 150 -9.25 3.08 -15.31
N SER A 151 -8.16 3.85 -15.28
CA SER A 151 -8.14 5.25 -15.72
C SER A 151 -8.10 5.34 -17.24
N ASP A 152 -9.11 5.98 -17.81
CA ASP A 152 -9.17 6.27 -19.25
C ASP A 152 -8.02 7.19 -19.70
N SER A 153 -7.62 8.13 -18.84
CA SER A 153 -6.46 9.01 -19.07
C SER A 153 -5.17 8.19 -19.19
N VAL A 154 -4.93 7.26 -18.26
CA VAL A 154 -3.74 6.40 -18.31
C VAL A 154 -3.80 5.42 -19.47
N LYS A 155 -4.96 4.82 -19.73
CA LYS A 155 -5.19 3.92 -20.86
C LYS A 155 -4.84 4.58 -22.19
N SER A 156 -5.18 5.86 -22.35
CA SER A 156 -4.87 6.64 -23.54
C SER A 156 -3.39 7.01 -23.64
N TRP A 157 -2.71 7.17 -22.51
CA TRP A 157 -1.30 7.60 -22.44
C TRP A 157 -0.28 6.46 -22.60
N ILE A 158 -0.56 5.27 -22.06
CA ILE A 158 0.44 4.18 -21.94
C ILE A 158 0.95 3.64 -23.28
N ASN A 159 0.15 3.69 -24.36
CA ASN A 159 0.46 3.37 -25.77
C ASN A 159 1.87 2.79 -26.13
N PRO A 160 2.19 1.52 -25.81
CA PRO A 160 3.45 0.87 -26.19
C PRO A 160 3.58 0.69 -27.71
N ASP A 161 4.80 0.85 -28.25
CA ASP A 161 5.07 0.66 -29.68
C ASP A 161 5.37 -0.80 -30.03
N VAL A 162 5.88 -1.58 -29.09
CA VAL A 162 6.14 -3.03 -29.23
C VAL A 162 5.63 -3.78 -28.01
N ILE A 163 4.87 -4.84 -28.24
CA ILE A 163 4.45 -5.78 -27.18
C ILE A 163 5.10 -7.13 -27.45
N VAL A 164 5.79 -7.67 -26.45
CA VAL A 164 6.27 -9.06 -26.44
C VAL A 164 5.45 -9.82 -25.40
N GLN A 165 4.66 -10.79 -25.83
CA GLN A 165 3.90 -11.66 -24.94
C GLN A 165 4.54 -13.05 -24.85
N ILE A 166 4.84 -13.47 -23.62
CA ILE A 166 5.28 -14.82 -23.29
C ILE A 166 4.10 -15.61 -22.74
N GLY A 167 3.85 -16.79 -23.32
CA GLY A 167 2.71 -17.62 -22.93
C GLY A 167 1.37 -17.03 -23.36
N SER A 168 0.34 -17.86 -23.35
CA SER A 168 -1.03 -17.46 -23.71
C SER A 168 -1.92 -17.37 -22.47
N ARG A 169 -3.22 -17.07 -22.66
CA ARG A 169 -4.26 -17.05 -21.61
C ARG A 169 -4.02 -15.99 -20.53
N ILE A 170 -4.43 -14.77 -20.85
CA ILE A 170 -4.46 -13.65 -19.89
C ILE A 170 -5.75 -13.75 -19.05
N THR A 171 -5.65 -13.56 -17.75
CA THR A 171 -6.77 -13.59 -16.80
C THR A 171 -7.49 -12.24 -16.78
N SER A 172 -6.73 -11.15 -16.90
CA SER A 172 -7.24 -9.78 -16.88
C SER A 172 -8.06 -9.45 -18.14
N LYS A 173 -9.38 -9.32 -17.96
CA LYS A 173 -10.27 -8.77 -19.01
C LYS A 173 -9.87 -7.33 -19.39
N ARG A 174 -9.40 -6.54 -18.43
CA ARG A 174 -9.05 -5.13 -18.67
C ARG A 174 -7.81 -5.00 -19.53
N MET A 175 -6.82 -5.87 -19.31
CA MET A 175 -5.65 -6.01 -20.18
C MET A 175 -6.05 -6.46 -21.58
N GLU A 176 -6.90 -7.48 -21.73
CA GLU A 176 -7.40 -7.91 -23.05
C GLU A 176 -8.08 -6.75 -23.81
N MET A 177 -8.99 -6.03 -23.16
CA MET A 177 -9.65 -4.85 -23.75
C MET A 177 -8.67 -3.71 -24.06
N PHE A 178 -7.58 -3.58 -23.31
CA PHE A 178 -6.53 -2.62 -23.62
C PHE A 178 -5.78 -3.04 -24.89
N LEU A 179 -5.34 -4.30 -24.99
CA LEU A 179 -4.62 -4.85 -26.13
C LEU A 179 -5.44 -4.72 -27.43
N GLU A 180 -6.76 -4.92 -27.37
CA GLU A 180 -7.70 -4.70 -28.48
C GLU A 180 -7.68 -3.27 -29.03
N SER A 181 -7.38 -2.30 -28.17
CA SER A 181 -7.36 -0.86 -28.50
C SER A 181 -5.96 -0.27 -28.68
N CYS A 182 -4.90 -1.04 -28.40
CA CYS A 182 -3.53 -0.53 -28.24
C CYS A 182 -2.76 -0.36 -29.56
N PHE A 183 -3.18 -0.99 -30.66
CA PHE A 183 -2.58 -0.92 -32.00
C PHE A 183 -1.03 -0.70 -32.05
N PRO A 184 -0.22 -1.54 -31.38
CA PRO A 184 1.23 -1.40 -31.41
C PRO A 184 1.77 -1.63 -32.82
N SER A 185 2.96 -1.10 -33.12
CA SER A 185 3.64 -1.36 -34.39
C SER A 185 3.96 -2.84 -34.59
N SER A 186 4.27 -3.53 -33.49
CA SER A 186 4.49 -4.97 -33.46
C SER A 186 3.96 -5.58 -32.17
N TYR A 187 3.16 -6.64 -32.32
CA TYR A 187 2.73 -7.51 -31.23
C TYR A 187 3.27 -8.92 -31.51
N ILE A 188 4.27 -9.31 -30.72
CA ILE A 188 5.00 -10.57 -30.85
C ILE A 188 4.52 -11.55 -29.77
N LEU A 189 3.91 -12.67 -30.15
CA LEU A 189 3.49 -13.75 -29.25
C LEU A 189 4.44 -14.95 -29.33
N ILE A 190 4.97 -15.36 -28.18
CA ILE A 190 5.83 -16.53 -28.02
C ILE A 190 5.04 -17.61 -27.28
N ASP A 191 4.75 -18.71 -27.96
CA ASP A 191 4.03 -19.88 -27.42
C ASP A 191 4.49 -21.15 -28.14
N THR A 192 4.59 -22.27 -27.43
CA THR A 192 4.94 -23.57 -28.03
C THR A 192 3.78 -24.19 -28.78
N HIS A 193 2.55 -23.79 -28.46
CA HIS A 193 1.35 -24.30 -29.12
C HIS A 193 1.39 -24.02 -30.63
N PRO A 194 0.90 -24.91 -31.51
CA PRO A 194 0.88 -24.65 -32.96
C PRO A 194 -0.36 -23.86 -33.42
N CYS A 195 -1.46 -23.88 -32.66
CA CYS A 195 -2.70 -23.19 -33.03
C CYS A 195 -2.77 -21.74 -32.54
N ARG A 196 -3.64 -20.95 -33.17
CA ARG A 196 -3.86 -19.53 -32.86
C ARG A 196 -4.43 -19.34 -31.44
N HIS A 197 -3.73 -18.55 -30.62
CA HIS A 197 -4.19 -18.08 -29.31
C HIS A 197 -4.23 -16.54 -29.31
N ASP A 198 -5.12 -16.01 -30.14
CA ASP A 198 -5.29 -14.58 -30.42
C ASP A 198 -6.77 -14.32 -30.72
N PRO A 199 -7.62 -14.20 -29.68
CA PRO A 199 -9.07 -14.06 -29.84
C PRO A 199 -9.45 -12.75 -30.53
N SER A 200 -8.63 -11.71 -30.38
CA SER A 200 -8.89 -10.38 -30.92
C SER A 200 -8.24 -10.13 -32.29
N HIS A 201 -7.46 -11.09 -32.80
CA HIS A 201 -6.79 -11.03 -34.10
C HIS A 201 -5.83 -9.84 -34.25
N VAL A 202 -5.09 -9.52 -33.18
CA VAL A 202 -4.18 -8.36 -33.09
C VAL A 202 -2.70 -8.75 -33.09
N VAL A 203 -2.35 -10.03 -32.99
CA VAL A 203 -0.96 -10.48 -32.97
C VAL A 203 -0.35 -10.36 -34.37
N THR A 204 0.74 -9.60 -34.50
CA THR A 204 1.40 -9.39 -35.80
C THR A 204 2.49 -10.41 -36.08
N HIS A 205 3.16 -10.92 -35.04
CA HIS A 205 4.21 -11.93 -35.15
C HIS A 205 3.96 -13.07 -34.17
N ARG A 206 3.96 -14.30 -34.66
CA ARG A 206 3.79 -15.51 -33.84
C ARG A 206 5.03 -16.37 -33.96
N ILE A 207 5.71 -16.61 -32.84
CA ILE A 207 6.95 -17.39 -32.79
C ILE A 207 6.66 -18.68 -32.02
N GLN A 208 6.71 -19.81 -32.74
CA GLN A 208 6.53 -21.13 -32.13
C GLN A 208 7.87 -21.65 -31.59
N THR A 209 8.15 -21.38 -30.32
CA THR A 209 9.40 -21.79 -29.65
C THR A 209 9.18 -21.91 -28.13
N SER A 210 10.08 -22.60 -27.43
CA SER A 210 10.12 -22.56 -25.97
C SER A 210 10.56 -21.17 -25.47
N VAL A 211 10.13 -20.81 -24.26
CA VAL A 211 10.51 -19.53 -23.63
C VAL A 211 12.02 -19.46 -23.41
N ALA A 212 12.62 -20.57 -22.95
CA ALA A 212 14.05 -20.69 -22.74
C ALA A 212 14.86 -20.46 -24.03
N ASP A 213 14.47 -21.08 -25.14
CA ASP A 213 15.15 -20.91 -26.43
C ASP A 213 15.04 -19.47 -26.95
N PHE A 214 13.86 -18.85 -26.78
CA PHE A 214 13.66 -17.45 -27.15
C PHE A 214 14.54 -16.51 -26.32
N ALA A 215 14.53 -16.67 -24.99
CA ALA A 215 15.37 -15.89 -24.09
C ALA A 215 16.86 -16.06 -24.41
N ALA A 216 17.32 -17.30 -24.63
CA ALA A 216 18.70 -17.60 -25.02
C ALA A 216 19.10 -16.90 -26.33
N SER A 217 18.20 -16.85 -27.32
CA SER A 217 18.44 -16.16 -28.59
C SER A 217 18.60 -14.64 -28.43
N LEU A 218 17.88 -14.03 -27.48
CA LEU A 218 17.96 -12.59 -27.20
C LEU A 218 19.14 -12.23 -26.30
N CYS A 219 19.56 -13.12 -25.40
CA CYS A 219 20.76 -12.90 -24.58
C CYS A 219 22.05 -12.82 -25.42
N GLN A 220 22.06 -13.38 -26.62
CA GLN A 220 23.18 -13.26 -27.56
C GLN A 220 23.21 -11.90 -28.29
N CYS A 221 22.16 -11.10 -28.18
CA CYS A 221 22.08 -9.77 -28.78
C CYS A 221 22.59 -8.70 -27.82
N ASN A 222 23.40 -7.79 -28.34
CA ASN A 222 23.73 -6.55 -27.63
C ASN A 222 22.54 -5.59 -27.73
N LEU A 223 21.79 -5.46 -26.63
CA LEU A 223 20.65 -4.56 -26.50
C LEU A 223 21.08 -3.37 -25.62
N GLU A 224 20.99 -2.17 -26.17
CA GLU A 224 21.24 -0.95 -25.38
C GLU A 224 20.09 -0.73 -24.40
N ARG A 225 20.43 -0.58 -23.11
CA ARG A 225 19.45 -0.22 -22.09
C ARG A 225 19.11 1.26 -22.22
N LYS A 226 17.90 1.54 -22.70
CA LYS A 226 17.38 2.91 -22.80
C LYS A 226 16.57 3.23 -21.55
N THR A 227 16.93 4.30 -20.84
CA THR A 227 16.04 4.93 -19.86
C THR A 227 14.95 5.68 -20.62
N SER A 228 13.72 5.69 -20.10
CA SER A 228 12.62 6.43 -20.74
C SER A 228 11.67 6.99 -19.68
N ARG A 229 11.24 8.23 -19.89
CA ARG A 229 10.18 8.90 -19.10
C ARG A 229 8.94 8.01 -18.93
N TRP A 230 8.62 7.23 -19.96
CA TRP A 230 7.48 6.33 -19.97
C TRP A 230 7.59 5.24 -18.89
N LYS A 231 8.78 4.61 -18.77
CA LYS A 231 9.07 3.61 -17.74
C LYS A 231 8.97 4.20 -16.33
N ASP A 232 9.55 5.38 -16.12
CA ASP A 232 9.62 6.02 -14.80
C ASP A 232 8.23 6.44 -14.30
N ILE A 233 7.39 6.99 -15.19
CA ILE A 233 5.99 7.31 -14.87
C ILE A 233 5.21 6.05 -14.53
N LEU A 234 5.38 4.95 -15.28
CA LEU A 234 4.72 3.68 -14.95
C LEU A 234 5.17 3.11 -13.60
N MET A 235 6.44 3.25 -13.24
CA MET A 235 6.95 2.86 -11.93
C MET A 235 6.26 3.63 -10.80
N VAL A 236 6.15 4.96 -10.94
CA VAL A 236 5.46 5.81 -9.97
C VAL A 236 3.98 5.47 -9.87
N LEU A 237 3.29 5.30 -11.01
CA LEU A 237 1.88 4.91 -11.04
C LEU A 237 1.64 3.55 -10.37
N ASN A 238 2.51 2.57 -10.64
CA ASN A 238 2.46 1.27 -10.00
C ASN A 238 2.59 1.36 -8.48
N SER A 239 3.55 2.15 -8.00
CA SER A 239 3.74 2.37 -6.56
C SER A 239 2.53 3.06 -5.93
N ALA A 240 2.05 4.16 -6.53
CA ALA A 240 0.93 4.94 -6.01
C ALA A 240 -0.38 4.13 -5.94
N VAL A 241 -0.69 3.35 -6.98
CA VAL A 241 -1.86 2.46 -7.00
C VAL A 241 -1.70 1.33 -5.99
N SER A 242 -0.50 0.76 -5.85
CA SER A 242 -0.23 -0.29 -4.86
C SER A 242 -0.47 0.21 -3.42
N GLN A 243 0.01 1.42 -3.11
CA GLN A 243 -0.21 2.08 -1.82
C GLN A 243 -1.69 2.37 -1.57
N GLU A 244 -2.43 2.81 -2.60
CA GLU A 244 -3.88 3.05 -2.49
C GLU A 244 -4.65 1.76 -2.20
N ILE A 245 -4.35 0.67 -2.91
CA ILE A 245 -4.94 -0.66 -2.67
C ILE A 245 -4.61 -1.13 -1.26
N MET A 246 -3.34 -1.04 -0.86
CA MET A 246 -2.88 -1.45 0.47
C MET A 246 -3.63 -0.71 1.57
N PHE A 247 -3.81 0.61 1.44
CA PHE A 247 -4.58 1.40 2.39
C PHE A 247 -6.00 0.86 2.56
N HIS A 248 -6.77 0.72 1.47
CA HIS A 248 -8.18 0.28 1.57
C HIS A 248 -8.31 -1.14 2.09
N VAL A 249 -7.47 -2.05 1.60
CA VAL A 249 -7.45 -3.44 2.04
C VAL A 249 -7.19 -3.55 3.55
N HIS A 250 -6.30 -2.72 4.10
CA HIS A 250 -6.02 -2.73 5.53
C HIS A 250 -7.07 -1.97 6.32
N ALA A 251 -7.46 -0.76 5.90
CA ALA A 251 -8.37 0.14 6.63
C ALA A 251 -9.79 -0.40 6.79
N GLU A 252 -10.26 -1.24 5.87
CA GLU A 252 -11.55 -1.91 6.00
C GLU A 252 -11.53 -2.86 7.21
N PHE A 253 -12.50 -2.74 8.13
CA PHE A 253 -12.52 -3.61 9.31
C PHE A 253 -12.91 -5.04 8.95
N SER A 254 -13.87 -5.20 8.03
CA SER A 254 -14.39 -6.50 7.63
C SER A 254 -13.35 -7.35 6.87
N LEU A 255 -13.48 -8.67 6.98
CA LEU A 255 -12.70 -9.60 6.16
C LEU A 255 -13.31 -9.61 4.75
N THR A 256 -12.56 -9.15 3.74
CA THR A 256 -13.04 -9.04 2.35
C THR A 256 -12.28 -9.97 1.40
N GLU A 257 -12.89 -10.36 0.29
CA GLU A 257 -12.25 -11.17 -0.77
C GLU A 257 -10.93 -10.55 -1.28
N PRO A 258 -10.87 -9.23 -1.57
CA PRO A 258 -9.61 -8.56 -1.89
C PRO A 258 -8.54 -8.65 -0.79
N TYR A 259 -8.93 -8.60 0.50
CA TYR A 259 -7.96 -8.79 1.59
C TYR A 259 -7.38 -10.20 1.57
N VAL A 260 -8.22 -11.23 1.41
CA VAL A 260 -7.74 -12.62 1.30
C VAL A 260 -6.77 -12.76 0.14
N ALA A 261 -7.13 -12.25 -1.05
CA ALA A 261 -6.25 -12.29 -2.21
C ALA A 261 -4.92 -11.54 -2.01
N HIS A 262 -4.94 -10.46 -1.23
CA HIS A 262 -3.75 -9.67 -0.92
C HIS A 262 -2.76 -10.41 -0.02
N VAL A 263 -3.25 -11.09 1.02
CA VAL A 263 -2.41 -11.74 2.04
C VAL A 263 -2.09 -13.20 1.74
N ILE A 264 -2.82 -13.87 0.84
CA ILE A 264 -2.64 -15.32 0.62
C ILE A 264 -1.25 -15.70 0.10
N GLY A 265 -0.53 -14.75 -0.53
CA GLY A 265 0.86 -14.95 -0.94
C GLY A 265 1.79 -15.26 0.24
N GLU A 266 1.43 -14.84 1.46
CA GLU A 266 2.14 -15.18 2.68
C GLU A 266 2.17 -16.70 2.87
N ALA A 267 1.07 -17.42 2.61
CA ALA A 267 1.03 -18.89 2.75
C ALA A 267 2.00 -19.66 1.82
N LEU A 268 2.61 -19.01 0.83
CA LEU A 268 3.50 -19.64 -0.16
C LEU A 268 4.96 -19.69 0.29
N TYR A 269 5.27 -20.32 1.42
CA TYR A 269 6.66 -20.49 1.90
C TYR A 269 7.33 -21.79 1.40
N GLY A 270 8.66 -21.75 1.26
CA GLY A 270 9.47 -22.91 0.91
C GLY A 270 9.10 -23.50 -0.46
N ASP A 271 8.74 -24.78 -0.48
CA ASP A 271 8.37 -25.52 -1.69
C ASP A 271 6.86 -25.48 -1.99
N ALA A 272 6.12 -24.52 -1.43
CA ALA A 272 4.69 -24.41 -1.66
C ALA A 272 4.33 -24.06 -3.12
N ALA A 273 3.19 -24.56 -3.58
CA ALA A 273 2.58 -24.22 -4.86
C ALA A 273 1.12 -23.80 -4.65
N MET A 274 0.59 -23.02 -5.59
CA MET A 274 -0.79 -22.55 -5.55
C MET A 274 -1.61 -23.18 -6.68
N PHE A 275 -2.80 -23.66 -6.35
CA PHE A 275 -3.83 -23.99 -7.33
C PHE A 275 -5.00 -23.03 -7.18
N VAL A 276 -5.35 -22.34 -8.26
CA VAL A 276 -6.34 -21.26 -8.23
C VAL A 276 -7.58 -21.67 -9.01
N GLY A 277 -8.72 -21.60 -8.34
CA GLY A 277 -10.03 -21.83 -8.92
C GLY A 277 -10.47 -20.71 -9.86
N ASN A 278 -11.55 -20.95 -10.60
CA ASN A 278 -12.10 -19.98 -11.55
C ASN A 278 -12.97 -18.92 -10.85
N SER A 279 -13.69 -18.11 -11.63
CA SER A 279 -14.57 -17.03 -11.13
C SER A 279 -13.79 -15.87 -10.46
N MET A 280 -14.26 -15.32 -9.34
CA MET A 280 -13.66 -14.16 -8.68
C MET A 280 -12.27 -14.44 -8.10
N VAL A 281 -12.06 -15.62 -7.51
CA VAL A 281 -10.79 -15.97 -6.85
C VAL A 281 -9.55 -15.69 -7.70
N ILE A 282 -9.48 -16.20 -8.94
CA ILE A 282 -8.34 -15.94 -9.82
C ILE A 282 -8.21 -14.46 -10.23
N ARG A 283 -9.34 -13.75 -10.33
CA ARG A 283 -9.36 -12.34 -10.70
C ARG A 283 -8.87 -11.49 -9.54
N ASP A 284 -9.29 -11.77 -8.32
CA ASP A 284 -8.85 -11.07 -7.12
C ASP A 284 -7.37 -11.28 -6.87
N LEU A 285 -6.87 -12.50 -7.08
CA LEU A 285 -5.43 -12.77 -7.01
C LEU A 285 -4.65 -12.03 -8.11
N ASN A 286 -5.22 -11.89 -9.31
CA ASN A 286 -4.59 -11.09 -10.36
C ASN A 286 -4.63 -9.58 -10.07
N MET A 287 -5.70 -9.09 -9.45
CA MET A 287 -5.90 -7.66 -9.14
C MET A 287 -5.10 -7.22 -7.91
N PHE A 288 -5.20 -7.98 -6.81
CA PHE A 288 -4.73 -7.58 -5.49
C PHE A 288 -3.62 -8.44 -4.93
N GLY A 289 -3.32 -9.58 -5.58
CA GLY A 289 -2.22 -10.45 -5.19
C GLY A 289 -0.90 -9.70 -5.16
N LYS A 290 -0.21 -9.81 -4.03
CA LYS A 290 1.04 -9.11 -3.73
C LYS A 290 2.18 -10.11 -3.65
N GLY A 291 3.25 -9.86 -4.40
CA GLY A 291 4.52 -10.56 -4.23
C GLY A 291 5.20 -10.18 -2.91
N TRP A 292 6.01 -11.08 -2.35
CA TRP A 292 6.77 -10.83 -1.13
C TRP A 292 8.06 -10.08 -1.49
N LEU A 293 8.03 -8.75 -1.39
CA LEU A 293 9.21 -7.88 -1.40
C LEU A 293 9.51 -7.48 0.03
N ASP A 294 10.53 -8.08 0.62
CA ASP A 294 10.97 -7.84 2.00
C ASP A 294 11.78 -6.52 2.09
N HIS A 295 11.13 -5.40 1.78
CA HIS A 295 11.72 -4.06 1.93
C HIS A 295 10.92 -3.12 2.85
N THR A 296 9.72 -3.52 3.29
CA THR A 296 8.78 -2.59 3.96
C THR A 296 8.10 -3.14 5.21
N THR A 297 8.32 -4.40 5.59
CA THR A 297 7.83 -4.91 6.87
C THR A 297 8.79 -4.51 7.99
N ASN A 298 8.24 -3.82 8.99
CA ASN A 298 8.90 -3.39 10.23
C ASN A 298 9.92 -4.45 10.72
N GLY A 299 11.10 -3.97 11.12
CA GLY A 299 12.31 -4.75 11.44
C GLY A 299 12.21 -5.79 12.56
N ASP A 300 11.02 -6.15 13.01
CA ASP A 300 10.80 -7.12 14.10
C ASP A 300 10.89 -8.58 13.62
N ASN A 301 10.73 -8.86 12.32
CA ASN A 301 10.75 -10.23 11.78
C ASN A 301 12.04 -10.60 10.99
N MET A 302 13.14 -9.84 11.14
CA MET A 302 14.43 -10.15 10.48
C MET A 302 15.21 -11.32 11.11
N MET A 303 14.64 -12.04 12.07
CA MET A 303 15.37 -13.05 12.87
C MET A 303 14.91 -14.50 12.65
N MET A 304 14.21 -14.83 11.57
CA MET A 304 14.05 -16.24 11.16
C MET A 304 14.10 -16.44 9.65
N HIS A 305 15.07 -17.27 9.23
CA HIS A 305 15.16 -18.11 8.02
C HIS A 305 16.37 -17.86 7.11
N ASN A 306 17.45 -18.61 7.40
CA ASN A 306 18.57 -18.89 6.49
C ASN A 306 18.15 -19.87 5.38
N ILE A 307 17.33 -19.45 4.41
CA ILE A 307 17.16 -20.17 3.14
C ILE A 307 17.02 -19.13 2.01
N PRO A 308 18.00 -19.01 1.11
CA PRO A 308 17.83 -18.26 -0.13
C PRO A 308 17.43 -19.14 -1.33
N ASP A 309 16.75 -18.58 -2.33
CA ASP A 309 16.44 -19.30 -3.59
C ASP A 309 14.99 -19.23 -4.12
N PHE A 310 14.35 -18.08 -4.42
CA PHE A 310 13.17 -18.10 -5.30
C PHE A 310 12.82 -16.79 -6.07
N ILE A 311 12.36 -16.88 -7.34
CA ILE A 311 11.94 -15.73 -8.18
C ILE A 311 10.42 -15.70 -8.49
N GLY A 312 9.65 -16.78 -8.33
CA GLY A 312 8.23 -16.81 -8.73
C GLY A 312 7.50 -18.09 -8.30
N ALA A 313 6.29 -18.01 -7.74
CA ALA A 313 5.56 -19.18 -7.23
C ALA A 313 4.98 -20.06 -8.32
N THR A 314 5.03 -21.39 -8.15
CA THR A 314 4.30 -22.30 -9.03
C THR A 314 2.81 -22.09 -8.83
N VAL A 315 2.16 -21.39 -9.75
CA VAL A 315 0.72 -21.12 -9.74
C VAL A 315 0.07 -21.83 -10.93
N SER A 316 -0.99 -22.59 -10.68
CA SER A 316 -1.73 -23.33 -11.71
C SER A 316 -3.24 -23.13 -11.56
N GLY A 317 -3.99 -23.39 -12.62
CA GLY A 317 -5.45 -23.30 -12.61
C GLY A 317 -6.07 -23.73 -13.94
N ASN A 318 -7.32 -24.18 -13.91
CA ASN A 318 -8.03 -24.68 -15.09
C ASN A 318 -8.57 -23.55 -15.97
N ARG A 319 -7.67 -22.87 -16.70
CA ARG A 319 -8.00 -21.71 -17.58
C ARG A 319 -8.14 -22.06 -19.07
N GLY A 320 -8.28 -23.34 -19.42
CA GLY A 320 -8.64 -23.76 -20.78
C GLY A 320 -10.09 -23.39 -21.11
N ALA A 321 -11.05 -24.15 -20.56
CA ALA A 321 -12.48 -23.84 -20.66
C ALA A 321 -13.02 -22.99 -19.50
N SER A 322 -12.22 -22.78 -18.45
CA SER A 322 -12.61 -21.98 -17.26
C SER A 322 -13.79 -22.55 -16.46
N GLY A 323 -14.00 -23.87 -16.50
CA GLY A 323 -15.08 -24.55 -15.77
C GLY A 323 -14.91 -24.53 -14.24
N ILE A 324 -16.02 -24.57 -13.51
CA ILE A 324 -16.03 -24.67 -12.04
C ILE A 324 -15.99 -26.13 -11.56
N ASP A 325 -16.15 -27.07 -12.47
CA ASP A 325 -16.18 -28.51 -12.27
C ASP A 325 -14.77 -29.09 -12.11
N GLY A 326 -14.64 -30.07 -11.20
CA GLY A 326 -13.42 -30.86 -11.03
C GLY A 326 -12.21 -30.10 -10.48
N LEU A 327 -12.38 -28.89 -9.93
CA LEU A 327 -11.27 -28.06 -9.46
C LEU A 327 -10.55 -28.68 -8.26
N LEU A 328 -11.28 -29.21 -7.29
CA LEU A 328 -10.69 -29.84 -6.10
C LEU A 328 -9.92 -31.11 -6.48
N SER A 329 -10.53 -31.96 -7.30
CA SER A 329 -9.94 -33.18 -7.83
C SER A 329 -8.69 -32.89 -8.67
N THR A 330 -8.72 -31.84 -9.51
CA THR A 330 -7.56 -31.41 -10.28
C THR A 330 -6.44 -30.89 -9.38
N ALA A 331 -6.78 -30.09 -8.37
CA ALA A 331 -5.82 -29.55 -7.42
C ALA A 331 -5.10 -30.66 -6.62
N ILE A 332 -5.84 -31.72 -6.24
CA ILE A 332 -5.27 -32.91 -5.60
C ILE A 332 -4.32 -33.63 -6.57
N GLY A 333 -4.71 -33.80 -7.83
CA GLY A 333 -3.83 -34.38 -8.86
C GLY A 333 -2.56 -33.55 -9.09
N PHE A 334 -2.69 -32.23 -9.07
CA PHE A 334 -1.56 -31.30 -9.14
C PHE A 334 -0.63 -31.44 -7.93
N ALA A 335 -1.18 -31.60 -6.72
CA ALA A 335 -0.38 -31.87 -5.51
C ALA A 335 0.38 -33.19 -5.61
N VAL A 336 -0.23 -34.24 -6.15
CA VAL A 336 0.44 -35.53 -6.41
C VAL A 336 1.55 -35.38 -7.44
N GLY A 337 1.28 -34.72 -8.57
CA GLY A 337 2.25 -34.59 -9.66
C GLY A 337 3.43 -33.65 -9.34
N SER A 338 3.18 -32.59 -8.59
CA SER A 338 4.23 -31.64 -8.18
C SER A 338 5.01 -32.08 -6.94
N ASN A 339 4.41 -32.95 -6.10
CA ASN A 339 4.93 -33.33 -4.79
C ASN A 339 5.31 -32.12 -3.90
N LYS A 340 4.54 -31.02 -4.04
CA LYS A 340 4.68 -29.77 -3.29
C LYS A 340 3.54 -29.63 -2.27
N HIS A 341 3.74 -28.79 -1.26
CA HIS A 341 2.63 -28.35 -0.41
C HIS A 341 1.72 -27.44 -1.25
N VAL A 342 0.50 -27.89 -1.57
CA VAL A 342 -0.43 -27.11 -2.39
C VAL A 342 -1.40 -26.31 -1.51
N CYS A 343 -1.44 -25.00 -1.74
CA CYS A 343 -2.52 -24.13 -1.30
C CYS A 343 -3.54 -23.98 -2.44
N CYS A 344 -4.73 -24.54 -2.28
CA CYS A 344 -5.80 -24.47 -3.27
C CYS A 344 -6.81 -23.42 -2.85
N VAL A 345 -7.08 -22.42 -3.68
CA VAL A 345 -8.07 -21.37 -3.38
C VAL A 345 -9.23 -21.49 -4.37
N VAL A 346 -10.44 -21.69 -3.88
CA VAL A 346 -11.65 -21.88 -4.70
C VAL A 346 -12.84 -21.14 -4.08
N GLY A 347 -13.86 -20.83 -4.89
CA GLY A 347 -15.15 -20.35 -4.37
C GLY A 347 -16.02 -21.51 -3.89
N ASP A 348 -16.91 -21.24 -2.94
CA ASP A 348 -17.96 -22.13 -2.43
C ASP A 348 -18.72 -22.92 -3.51
N VAL A 349 -19.29 -22.27 -4.53
CA VAL A 349 -20.06 -22.96 -5.58
C VAL A 349 -19.19 -23.95 -6.34
N SER A 350 -17.91 -23.61 -6.55
CA SER A 350 -16.95 -24.51 -7.20
C SER A 350 -16.55 -25.68 -6.30
N PHE A 351 -16.36 -25.42 -5.01
CA PHE A 351 -16.10 -26.46 -4.01
C PHE A 351 -17.29 -27.43 -3.92
N LEU A 352 -18.51 -26.90 -3.86
CA LEU A 352 -19.74 -27.68 -3.81
C LEU A 352 -19.93 -28.55 -5.05
N HIS A 353 -19.61 -28.00 -6.24
CA HIS A 353 -19.68 -28.75 -7.50
C HIS A 353 -18.75 -29.97 -7.52
N ASP A 354 -17.62 -29.94 -6.80
CA ASP A 354 -16.64 -31.02 -6.72
C ASP A 354 -16.48 -31.60 -5.30
N THR A 355 -17.56 -31.59 -4.50
CA THR A 355 -17.56 -32.04 -3.10
C THR A 355 -17.02 -33.47 -2.96
N ASN A 356 -17.31 -34.35 -3.91
CA ASN A 356 -16.81 -35.73 -3.89
C ASN A 356 -15.28 -35.82 -3.95
N GLY A 357 -14.60 -34.77 -4.43
CA GLY A 357 -13.15 -34.62 -4.36
C GLY A 357 -12.59 -34.65 -2.93
N LEU A 358 -13.39 -34.35 -1.90
CA LEU A 358 -13.00 -34.50 -0.49
C LEU A 358 -12.64 -35.96 -0.15
N SER A 359 -13.27 -36.94 -0.81
CA SER A 359 -12.89 -38.34 -0.67
C SER A 359 -11.48 -38.61 -1.21
N LEU A 360 -11.07 -37.95 -2.29
CA LEU A 360 -9.73 -38.05 -2.85
C LEU A 360 -8.71 -37.33 -1.94
N LEU A 361 -9.11 -36.23 -1.33
CA LEU A 361 -8.25 -35.48 -0.40
C LEU A 361 -7.86 -36.36 0.79
N ASN A 362 -8.83 -37.08 1.38
CA ASN A 362 -8.61 -37.97 2.52
C ASN A 362 -7.90 -39.29 2.13
N GLN A 363 -8.08 -39.78 0.90
CA GLN A 363 -7.39 -40.98 0.41
C GLN A 363 -5.93 -40.66 0.07
N ARG A 364 -5.01 -41.04 0.97
CA ARG A 364 -3.58 -40.74 0.82
C ARG A 364 -2.95 -41.50 -0.37
N ALA A 365 -2.85 -40.84 -1.51
CA ALA A 365 -1.69 -41.01 -2.39
C ALA A 365 -0.45 -40.47 -1.66
N GLN A 366 0.76 -40.97 -1.96
CA GLN A 366 2.00 -40.39 -1.43
C GLN A 366 2.15 -38.95 -1.98
N ARG A 367 1.72 -37.95 -1.21
CA ARG A 367 1.88 -36.52 -1.48
C ARG A 367 2.11 -35.74 -0.19
N LYS A 368 2.56 -34.49 -0.32
CA LYS A 368 2.58 -33.54 0.80
C LYS A 368 1.17 -33.07 1.18
N PRO A 369 0.97 -32.59 2.43
CA PRO A 369 -0.29 -32.01 2.87
C PRO A 369 -0.77 -30.86 1.96
N MET A 370 -2.07 -30.66 1.93
CA MET A 370 -2.73 -29.66 1.09
C MET A 370 -3.73 -28.85 1.92
N THR A 371 -3.68 -27.52 1.76
CA THR A 371 -4.62 -26.59 2.38
C THR A 371 -5.61 -26.12 1.32
N VAL A 372 -6.90 -26.32 1.55
CA VAL A 372 -7.98 -25.86 0.66
C VAL A 372 -8.66 -24.67 1.29
N ILE A 373 -8.59 -23.51 0.66
CA ILE A 373 -9.22 -22.27 1.09
C ILE A 373 -10.47 -22.09 0.25
N VAL A 374 -11.62 -22.09 0.93
CA VAL A 374 -12.93 -21.91 0.30
C VAL A 374 -13.42 -20.51 0.64
N ILE A 375 -13.48 -19.66 -0.37
CA ILE A 375 -14.13 -18.35 -0.28
C ILE A 375 -15.64 -18.58 -0.33
N ASN A 376 -16.29 -18.50 0.83
CA ASN A 376 -17.72 -18.73 0.98
C ASN A 376 -18.46 -17.41 1.12
N ASN A 377 -19.00 -16.93 0.00
CA ASN A 377 -19.88 -15.77 -0.06
C ASN A 377 -21.35 -16.18 -0.26
N HIS A 378 -21.66 -17.48 -0.04
CA HIS A 378 -22.96 -18.11 -0.18
C HIS A 378 -23.56 -17.99 -1.60
N GLY A 379 -22.72 -18.02 -2.64
CA GLY A 379 -23.14 -18.03 -4.03
C GLY A 379 -22.11 -17.61 -5.10
N GLY A 380 -22.60 -17.28 -6.29
CA GLY A 380 -21.80 -16.85 -7.44
C GLY A 380 -21.53 -15.35 -7.43
N ALA A 381 -20.67 -14.85 -6.55
CA ALA A 381 -20.44 -13.40 -6.41
C ALA A 381 -19.96 -12.68 -7.68
N ILE A 382 -19.33 -13.36 -8.65
CA ILE A 382 -18.89 -12.74 -9.91
C ILE A 382 -20.00 -11.93 -10.61
N PHE A 383 -21.25 -12.37 -10.51
CA PHE A 383 -22.37 -11.70 -11.18
C PHE A 383 -22.71 -10.34 -10.55
N SER A 384 -22.29 -10.06 -9.31
CA SER A 384 -22.48 -8.76 -8.65
C SER A 384 -21.59 -7.65 -9.25
N LEU A 385 -20.48 -8.04 -9.86
CA LEU A 385 -19.54 -7.14 -10.54
C LEU A 385 -19.84 -6.98 -12.05
N LEU A 386 -20.74 -7.80 -12.60
CA LEU A 386 -21.14 -7.71 -14.00
C LEU A 386 -22.29 -6.70 -14.21
N PRO A 387 -22.45 -6.13 -15.41
CA PRO A 387 -23.51 -5.17 -15.71
C PRO A 387 -24.93 -5.65 -15.38
N VAL A 388 -25.16 -6.97 -15.35
CA VAL A 388 -26.44 -7.58 -14.97
C VAL A 388 -26.90 -7.18 -13.57
N ALA A 389 -25.97 -7.00 -12.62
CA ALA A 389 -26.30 -6.59 -11.25
C ALA A 389 -26.97 -5.21 -11.16
N LYS A 390 -26.72 -4.33 -12.14
CA LYS A 390 -27.33 -2.99 -12.19
C LYS A 390 -28.71 -2.97 -12.84
N THR A 391 -29.08 -4.03 -13.57
CA THR A 391 -30.26 -4.06 -14.44
C THR A 391 -31.30 -5.10 -14.00
N ALA A 392 -30.87 -6.21 -13.41
CA ALA A 392 -31.75 -7.26 -12.92
C ALA A 392 -32.25 -6.95 -11.50
N SER A 393 -33.50 -7.32 -11.21
CA SER A 393 -34.05 -7.26 -9.85
C SER A 393 -33.32 -8.24 -8.91
N PRO A 394 -33.21 -7.95 -7.60
CA PRO A 394 -32.56 -8.84 -6.63
C PRO A 394 -33.07 -10.29 -6.66
N GLN A 395 -34.39 -10.50 -6.87
CA GLN A 395 -34.98 -11.83 -6.94
C GLN A 395 -34.48 -12.64 -8.15
N ILE A 396 -34.21 -11.98 -9.28
CA ILE A 396 -33.66 -12.61 -10.48
C ILE A 396 -32.19 -12.98 -10.24
N LEU A 397 -31.42 -12.08 -9.63
CA LEU A 397 -30.01 -12.32 -9.30
C LEU A 397 -29.86 -13.52 -8.38
N GLN A 398 -30.59 -13.56 -7.26
CA GLN A 398 -30.53 -14.68 -6.31
C GLN A 398 -30.92 -16.01 -6.97
N LYS A 399 -32.01 -16.03 -7.74
CA LYS A 399 -32.56 -17.26 -8.30
C LYS A 399 -31.75 -17.83 -9.46
N TYR A 400 -31.23 -16.99 -10.35
CA TYR A 400 -30.68 -17.45 -11.64
C TYR A 400 -29.18 -17.19 -11.81
N PHE A 401 -28.57 -16.32 -11.00
CA PHE A 401 -27.17 -15.94 -11.13
C PHE A 401 -26.35 -16.36 -9.94
N TYR A 402 -26.70 -15.91 -8.73
CA TYR A 402 -25.93 -16.22 -7.52
C TYR A 402 -26.06 -17.67 -7.08
N THR A 403 -27.10 -18.39 -7.51
CA THR A 403 -27.31 -19.79 -7.08
C THR A 403 -27.15 -19.94 -5.56
N SER A 404 -27.75 -18.99 -4.81
CA SER A 404 -27.55 -18.88 -3.37
C SER A 404 -27.89 -20.18 -2.65
N HIS A 405 -27.07 -20.54 -1.68
CA HIS A 405 -27.20 -21.79 -0.94
C HIS A 405 -27.05 -21.58 0.57
N ASP A 406 -27.51 -22.56 1.34
CA ASP A 406 -27.36 -22.63 2.79
C ASP A 406 -26.78 -24.01 3.17
N ILE A 407 -25.60 -24.31 2.61
CA ILE A 407 -24.93 -25.60 2.77
C ILE A 407 -23.79 -25.45 3.77
N SER A 408 -23.76 -26.33 4.76
CA SER A 408 -22.71 -26.36 5.78
C SER A 408 -21.46 -27.10 5.25
N ILE A 409 -20.41 -26.33 4.91
CA ILE A 409 -19.11 -26.87 4.50
C ILE A 409 -18.48 -27.71 5.62
N SER A 410 -18.60 -27.27 6.88
CA SER A 410 -18.09 -28.03 8.03
C SER A 410 -18.64 -29.47 8.09
N LYS A 411 -19.96 -29.65 7.91
CA LYS A 411 -20.58 -30.98 7.89
C LYS A 411 -20.15 -31.84 6.70
N LEU A 412 -19.86 -31.23 5.55
CA LEU A 412 -19.30 -31.93 4.40
C LEU A 412 -17.87 -32.43 4.72
N CYS A 413 -17.04 -31.56 5.29
CA CYS A 413 -15.70 -31.93 5.74
C CYS A 413 -15.74 -33.06 6.78
N ASP A 414 -16.64 -32.98 7.77
CA ASP A 414 -16.83 -34.03 8.79
C ASP A 414 -17.22 -35.37 8.16
N ALA A 415 -18.15 -35.36 7.20
CA ALA A 415 -18.58 -36.57 6.48
C ALA A 415 -17.42 -37.26 5.76
N HIS A 416 -16.43 -36.48 5.30
CA HIS A 416 -15.22 -36.97 4.64
C HIS A 416 -14.01 -37.09 5.57
N ARG A 417 -14.15 -36.79 6.87
CA ARG A 417 -13.08 -36.78 7.88
C ARG A 417 -11.90 -35.86 7.53
N VAL A 418 -12.21 -34.71 6.94
CA VAL A 418 -11.24 -33.65 6.63
C VAL A 418 -11.34 -32.57 7.70
N LYS A 419 -10.20 -32.07 8.17
CA LYS A 419 -10.18 -31.00 9.18
C LYS A 419 -10.75 -29.71 8.59
N HIS A 420 -11.59 -29.01 9.35
CA HIS A 420 -12.21 -27.76 8.95
C HIS A 420 -11.87 -26.62 9.91
N PHE A 421 -11.66 -25.43 9.37
CA PHE A 421 -11.53 -24.17 10.09
C PHE A 421 -12.49 -23.15 9.48
N LEU A 422 -13.29 -22.49 10.31
CA LEU A 422 -14.09 -21.33 9.91
C LEU A 422 -13.33 -20.06 10.30
N VAL A 423 -13.24 -19.12 9.36
CA VAL A 423 -12.55 -17.84 9.52
C VAL A 423 -13.52 -16.73 9.16
N GLN A 424 -13.73 -15.81 10.11
CA GLN A 424 -14.66 -14.67 9.96
C GLN A 424 -13.94 -13.31 10.15
N THR A 425 -12.73 -13.31 10.70
CA THR A 425 -11.95 -12.09 10.91
C THR A 425 -10.56 -12.16 10.27
N LYS A 426 -9.97 -10.99 9.99
CA LYS A 426 -8.59 -10.88 9.47
C LYS A 426 -7.56 -11.55 10.38
N ALA A 427 -7.72 -11.41 11.70
CA ALA A 427 -6.85 -12.03 12.69
C ALA A 427 -6.96 -13.57 12.65
N GLU A 428 -8.17 -14.11 12.60
CA GLU A 428 -8.39 -15.56 12.46
C GLU A 428 -7.80 -16.11 11.16
N LEU A 429 -7.85 -15.36 10.06
CA LEU A 429 -7.24 -15.76 8.79
C LEU A 429 -5.73 -15.90 8.96
N HIS A 430 -5.07 -14.87 9.48
CA HIS A 430 -3.63 -14.87 9.70
C HIS A 430 -3.21 -16.03 10.61
N ASP A 431 -3.86 -16.21 11.76
CA ASP A 431 -3.57 -17.29 12.70
C ASP A 431 -3.78 -18.67 12.08
N THR A 432 -4.82 -18.83 11.25
CA THR A 432 -5.12 -20.08 10.56
C THR A 432 -4.10 -20.39 9.46
N LEU A 433 -3.67 -19.40 8.69
CA LEU A 433 -2.62 -19.58 7.66
C LEU A 433 -1.29 -20.02 8.29
N VAL A 434 -0.91 -19.43 9.43
CA VAL A 434 0.28 -19.85 10.20
C VAL A 434 0.12 -21.28 10.74
N LYS A 435 -1.04 -21.59 11.33
CA LYS A 435 -1.33 -22.90 11.93
C LYS A 435 -1.35 -24.03 10.92
N THR A 436 -2.02 -23.83 9.78
CA THR A 436 -2.17 -24.86 8.72
C THR A 436 -0.83 -25.22 8.10
N HIS A 437 0.11 -24.27 8.03
CA HIS A 437 1.48 -24.54 7.62
C HIS A 437 2.22 -25.46 8.60
N ALA A 438 2.06 -25.26 9.91
CA ALA A 438 2.77 -26.01 10.95
C ALA A 438 2.23 -27.43 11.17
N GLU A 439 0.92 -27.65 11.03
CA GLU A 439 0.28 -28.91 11.41
C GLU A 439 0.46 -30.06 10.40
N HIS A 440 1.03 -29.82 9.21
CA HIS A 440 1.29 -30.85 8.17
C HIS A 440 0.11 -31.81 7.91
N LEU A 441 -1.12 -31.29 7.90
CA LEU A 441 -2.35 -32.06 7.68
C LEU A 441 -3.19 -31.44 6.56
N ASP A 442 -3.97 -32.29 5.88
CA ASP A 442 -4.97 -31.81 4.95
C ASP A 442 -6.10 -31.10 5.69
N CYS A 443 -6.46 -29.91 5.22
CA CYS A 443 -7.51 -29.12 5.85
C CYS A 443 -8.26 -28.26 4.84
N VAL A 444 -9.48 -27.89 5.23
CA VAL A 444 -10.32 -26.90 4.57
C VAL A 444 -10.44 -25.69 5.49
N VAL A 445 -10.06 -24.52 4.98
CA VAL A 445 -10.25 -23.22 5.61
C VAL A 445 -11.39 -22.53 4.87
N GLU A 446 -12.54 -22.43 5.53
CA GLU A 446 -13.70 -21.70 5.03
C GLU A 446 -13.58 -20.24 5.48
N VAL A 447 -13.55 -19.33 4.50
CA VAL A 447 -13.51 -17.89 4.71
C VAL A 447 -14.87 -17.32 4.38
N GLU A 448 -15.60 -16.86 5.40
CA GLU A 448 -16.99 -16.42 5.27
C GLU A 448 -17.11 -14.94 4.96
N ASN A 449 -17.87 -14.62 3.91
CA ASN A 449 -18.05 -13.27 3.38
C ASN A 449 -19.48 -13.03 2.86
N GLN A 450 -19.78 -11.81 2.44
CA GLN A 450 -21.06 -11.43 1.84
C GLN A 450 -20.87 -10.84 0.43
N ILE A 451 -21.73 -11.23 -0.52
CA ILE A 451 -21.67 -10.80 -1.92
C ILE A 451 -21.73 -9.27 -2.04
N ASP A 452 -22.69 -8.64 -1.38
CA ASP A 452 -22.95 -7.20 -1.52
C ASP A 452 -21.84 -6.35 -0.90
N GLU A 453 -21.31 -6.77 0.26
CA GLU A 453 -20.19 -6.11 0.93
C GLU A 453 -18.94 -6.15 0.06
N ASN A 454 -18.58 -7.33 -0.47
CA ASN A 454 -17.45 -7.47 -1.39
C ASN A 454 -17.64 -6.67 -2.67
N ALA A 455 -18.83 -6.70 -3.27
CA ALA A 455 -19.13 -5.94 -4.49
C ALA A 455 -18.99 -4.42 -4.28
N ASN A 456 -19.46 -3.93 -3.14
CA ASN A 456 -19.30 -2.52 -2.76
C ASN A 456 -17.84 -2.18 -2.48
N PHE A 457 -17.10 -3.05 -1.79
CA PHE A 457 -15.68 -2.84 -1.50
C PHE A 457 -14.83 -2.77 -2.78
N HIS A 458 -15.05 -3.68 -3.73
CA HIS A 458 -14.44 -3.63 -5.07
C HIS A 458 -14.70 -2.32 -5.79
N ARG A 459 -15.95 -1.83 -5.74
CA ARG A 459 -16.34 -0.56 -6.36
C ARG A 459 -15.61 0.61 -5.71
N THR A 460 -15.56 0.64 -4.39
CA THR A 460 -14.84 1.65 -3.61
C THR A 460 -13.36 1.70 -4.01
N ILE A 461 -12.65 0.56 -3.93
CA ILE A 461 -11.24 0.49 -4.33
C ILE A 461 -11.06 0.95 -5.78
N SER A 462 -11.88 0.45 -6.71
CA SER A 462 -11.76 0.81 -8.14
C SER A 462 -11.90 2.32 -8.36
N MET A 463 -12.85 2.97 -7.69
CA MET A 463 -13.04 4.43 -7.80
C MET A 463 -11.84 5.21 -7.27
N PHE A 464 -11.30 4.81 -6.11
CA PHE A 464 -10.14 5.47 -5.52
C PHE A 464 -8.86 5.23 -6.32
N VAL A 465 -8.67 4.03 -6.86
CA VAL A 465 -7.53 3.68 -7.71
C VAL A 465 -7.59 4.43 -9.05
N ASP A 466 -8.75 4.49 -9.70
CA ASP A 466 -8.93 5.28 -10.92
C ASP A 466 -8.57 6.74 -10.70
N ASN A 467 -9.14 7.36 -9.66
CA ASN A 467 -8.83 8.74 -9.30
C ASN A 467 -7.33 8.92 -8.98
N THR A 468 -6.71 7.96 -8.29
CA THR A 468 -5.28 7.98 -7.98
C THR A 468 -4.41 7.93 -9.23
N ALA A 469 -4.69 6.98 -10.13
CA ALA A 469 -3.92 6.78 -11.34
C ALA A 469 -4.03 8.00 -12.26
N THR A 470 -5.25 8.53 -12.43
CA THR A 470 -5.51 9.77 -13.17
C THR A 470 -4.75 10.95 -12.56
N HIS A 471 -4.89 11.14 -11.24
CA HIS A 471 -4.29 12.26 -10.54
C HIS A 471 -2.76 12.28 -10.60
N TYR A 472 -2.12 11.14 -10.36
CA TYR A 472 -0.66 11.02 -10.46
C TYR A 472 -0.19 11.22 -11.91
N LEU A 473 -0.90 10.70 -12.90
CA LEU A 473 -0.53 10.93 -14.30
C LEU A 473 -0.57 12.42 -14.64
N ASP A 474 -1.66 13.11 -14.31
CA ASP A 474 -1.82 14.55 -14.56
C ASP A 474 -0.73 15.35 -13.86
N TYR A 475 -0.39 14.99 -12.62
CA TYR A 475 0.72 15.60 -11.87
C TYR A 475 2.07 15.41 -12.58
N LEU A 476 2.35 14.21 -13.10
CA LEU A 476 3.59 13.86 -13.78
C LEU A 476 3.70 14.44 -15.20
N LEU A 477 2.57 14.72 -15.85
CA LEU A 477 2.51 15.30 -17.19
C LEU A 477 2.41 16.83 -17.17
N GLY A 478 1.77 17.41 -16.16
CA GLY A 478 1.53 18.85 -16.02
C GLY A 478 2.78 19.71 -15.85
N ASP A 479 3.95 19.10 -15.64
CA ASP A 479 5.29 19.69 -15.57
C ASP A 479 5.64 20.74 -16.68
N PRO A 480 5.44 22.08 -16.57
CA PRO A 480 5.78 23.00 -17.68
C PRO A 480 7.27 23.08 -17.99
N TYR A 481 8.15 22.58 -17.12
CA TYR A 481 9.60 22.48 -17.35
C TYR A 481 10.02 21.14 -17.99
N SER A 482 9.07 20.25 -18.30
CA SER A 482 9.34 18.87 -18.72
C SER A 482 9.20 18.60 -20.23
N SER A 483 9.13 19.62 -21.08
CA SER A 483 8.80 19.47 -22.51
C SER A 483 9.88 18.75 -23.35
N THR A 484 11.06 18.46 -22.80
CA THR A 484 12.08 17.67 -23.49
C THR A 484 12.39 16.37 -22.75
N THR A 485 12.71 15.31 -23.51
CA THR A 485 13.10 13.99 -22.98
C THR A 485 14.31 14.02 -22.06
N SER A 486 15.08 15.12 -22.02
CA SER A 486 16.23 15.32 -21.13
C SER A 486 15.91 15.99 -19.79
N ASP A 487 14.70 16.52 -19.57
CA ASP A 487 14.41 17.37 -18.40
C ASP A 487 13.75 16.64 -17.21
N LEU A 488 13.19 15.43 -17.38
CA LEU A 488 12.80 14.63 -16.18
C LEU A 488 14.01 14.11 -15.40
N ASP A 489 15.11 13.89 -16.10
CA ASP A 489 16.41 13.61 -15.47
C ASP A 489 16.83 14.77 -14.55
N ARG A 490 16.31 15.99 -14.77
CA ARG A 490 16.47 17.16 -13.90
C ARG A 490 15.42 17.24 -12.78
N MET A 491 14.20 16.78 -13.04
CA MET A 491 13.05 16.84 -12.12
C MET A 491 13.19 15.88 -10.92
N TYR A 492 13.88 14.75 -11.11
CA TYR A 492 14.13 13.74 -10.06
C TYR A 492 15.59 13.65 -9.61
N LYS A 493 16.53 14.31 -10.31
CA LYS A 493 17.94 14.45 -9.87
C LYS A 493 18.25 15.88 -9.41
N THR A 494 17.27 16.57 -8.84
CA THR A 494 17.59 17.79 -8.10
C THR A 494 18.13 17.39 -6.75
N LYS A 495 19.32 17.89 -6.43
CA LYS A 495 20.05 17.52 -5.22
C LYS A 495 19.88 18.59 -4.16
N ILE A 496 19.75 18.17 -2.92
CA ILE A 496 19.83 19.09 -1.79
C ILE A 496 21.30 19.48 -1.64
N HIS A 497 21.66 20.70 -2.03
CA HIS A 497 23.04 21.18 -2.03
C HIS A 497 23.51 21.61 -0.64
N ALA A 498 22.61 22.17 0.15
CA ALA A 498 22.89 22.57 1.51
C ALA A 498 21.70 22.28 2.41
N ILE A 499 22.02 21.89 3.63
CA ILE A 499 21.11 21.80 4.76
C ILE A 499 21.73 22.65 5.87
N GLU A 500 20.88 23.30 6.65
CA GLU A 500 21.25 24.09 7.83
C GLU A 500 20.16 23.84 8.87
N TYR A 501 20.55 23.72 10.14
CA TYR A 501 19.60 23.66 11.24
C TYR A 501 19.96 24.67 12.32
N MET A 502 18.94 25.28 12.91
CA MET A 502 19.07 26.39 13.87
C MET A 502 18.29 26.06 15.13
N LEU A 503 18.97 25.99 16.28
CA LEU A 503 18.33 25.82 17.59
C LEU A 503 17.66 27.14 17.97
N TYR A 504 16.34 27.13 18.12
CA TYR A 504 15.59 28.28 18.59
C TYR A 504 15.12 28.08 20.03
N ARG A 505 14.91 29.20 20.71
CA ARG A 505 14.26 29.24 22.03
C ARG A 505 13.30 30.41 22.12
N ILE A 506 12.01 30.11 22.34
CA ILE A 506 10.94 31.11 22.39
C ILE A 506 10.18 31.06 23.70
N GLN A 507 9.73 32.22 24.19
CA GLN A 507 8.97 32.32 25.43
C GLN A 507 7.47 32.01 25.25
N LEU A 508 6.92 31.30 26.23
CA LEU A 508 5.50 31.00 26.38
C LEU A 508 4.85 31.91 27.44
N SER A 509 3.58 32.25 27.22
CA SER A 509 2.76 33.02 28.17
C SER A 509 2.35 32.23 29.42
N ALA A 510 2.42 30.90 29.37
CA ALA A 510 2.13 29.99 30.46
C ALA A 510 3.00 28.71 30.31
N PRO A 511 3.30 27.99 31.41
CA PRO A 511 4.02 26.72 31.35
C PRO A 511 3.23 25.66 30.55
N ARG A 512 3.95 24.67 29.99
CA ARG A 512 3.33 23.59 29.21
C ARG A 512 2.41 22.76 30.09
N THR A 513 1.29 22.30 29.52
CA THR A 513 0.29 21.51 30.26
C THR A 513 0.52 19.99 30.23
N SER A 514 1.57 19.52 29.57
CA SER A 514 2.07 18.14 29.65
C SER A 514 2.91 17.96 30.91
N GLY A 515 2.61 16.93 31.70
CA GLY A 515 3.19 16.78 33.03
C GLY A 515 4.60 16.19 33.02
N ILE A 516 5.56 16.98 33.50
CA ILE A 516 6.58 16.71 34.53
C ILE A 516 6.96 18.10 35.07
N SER A 517 7.49 18.18 36.28
CA SER A 517 7.70 19.38 37.10
C SER A 517 8.70 20.41 36.55
N ASP A 518 8.65 20.75 35.27
CA ASP A 518 9.51 21.76 34.68
C ASP A 518 8.74 23.08 34.51
N SER A 519 9.03 24.02 35.39
CA SER A 519 8.45 25.37 35.41
C SER A 519 9.02 26.27 34.30
N SER A 520 9.54 25.69 33.22
CA SER A 520 10.20 26.42 32.14
C SER A 520 9.14 27.01 31.20
N CYS A 521 9.01 28.34 31.21
CA CYS A 521 8.13 29.07 30.29
C CYS A 521 8.76 29.23 28.88
N PHE A 522 9.54 28.24 28.43
CA PHE A 522 10.23 28.28 27.14
C PHE A 522 9.90 27.03 26.32
N HIS A 523 9.87 27.21 25.00
CA HIS A 523 9.82 26.13 24.02
C HIS A 523 11.09 26.19 23.17
N GLU A 524 11.70 25.02 22.99
CA GLU A 524 12.94 24.83 22.26
C GLU A 524 12.69 23.84 21.13
N GLY A 525 13.32 24.09 19.99
CA GLY A 525 13.20 23.26 18.80
C GLY A 525 14.22 23.70 17.75
N PHE A 526 14.12 23.13 16.56
CA PHE A 526 15.01 23.43 15.45
C PHE A 526 14.26 23.91 14.22
N ILE A 527 14.79 24.93 13.54
CA ILE A 527 14.39 25.26 12.18
C ILE A 527 15.37 24.59 11.21
N LEU A 528 14.83 23.79 10.30
CA LEU A 528 15.55 23.21 9.17
C LEU A 528 15.43 24.13 7.96
N LYS A 529 16.54 24.34 7.27
CA LYS A 529 16.60 25.10 6.03
C LYS A 529 17.32 24.28 4.98
N LEU A 530 16.57 23.80 3.99
CA LEU A 530 17.09 23.07 2.84
C LEU A 530 17.26 24.03 1.67
N ARG A 531 18.37 23.90 0.94
CA ARG A 531 18.64 24.68 -0.27
C ARG A 531 18.99 23.77 -1.42
N MET A 532 18.35 24.04 -2.54
CA MET A 532 18.56 23.32 -3.78
C MET A 532 19.32 24.16 -4.79
N ASP A 533 19.25 25.48 -4.68
CA ASP A 533 20.08 26.50 -5.35
C ASP A 533 20.03 27.77 -4.47
N ASP A 534 20.82 28.81 -4.78
CA ASP A 534 20.86 30.07 -4.00
C ASP A 534 19.49 30.74 -3.79
N ASN A 535 18.54 30.49 -4.70
CA ASN A 535 17.21 31.11 -4.70
C ASN A 535 16.06 30.15 -4.32
N ILE A 536 16.32 28.85 -4.12
CA ILE A 536 15.27 27.85 -3.84
C ILE A 536 15.53 27.26 -2.47
N VAL A 537 14.71 27.67 -1.51
CA VAL A 537 14.83 27.32 -0.09
C VAL A 537 13.51 26.74 0.40
N GLY A 538 13.60 25.69 1.22
CA GLY A 538 12.49 25.12 1.96
C GLY A 538 12.79 25.15 3.45
N PHE A 539 11.80 25.58 4.24
CA PHE A 539 11.89 25.65 5.69
C PHE A 539 11.03 24.57 6.33
N GLY A 540 11.54 23.97 7.39
CA GLY A 540 10.79 23.04 8.23
C GLY A 540 11.04 23.33 9.70
N GLU A 541 10.11 22.92 10.54
CA GLU A 541 10.22 23.04 11.99
C GLU A 541 10.21 21.66 12.64
N VAL A 542 11.23 21.41 13.46
CA VAL A 542 11.32 20.28 14.36
C VAL A 542 10.99 20.81 15.75
N ALA A 543 9.79 20.50 16.24
CA ALA A 543 9.31 20.93 17.54
C ALA A 543 9.10 19.70 18.43
N PRO A 544 10.14 19.22 19.14
CA PRO A 544 10.03 18.08 20.03
C PRO A 544 9.07 18.38 21.17
N ILE A 545 8.31 17.36 21.57
CA ILE A 545 7.41 17.45 22.72
C ILE A 545 7.61 16.23 23.62
N GLU A 546 7.42 16.43 24.92
CA GLU A 546 7.68 15.43 25.97
C GLU A 546 6.91 14.10 25.80
N ILE A 547 5.83 14.10 25.00
CA ILE A 547 4.98 12.93 24.76
C ILE A 547 5.78 11.74 24.23
N HIS A 548 6.81 11.98 23.42
CA HIS A 548 7.64 10.94 22.83
C HIS A 548 8.93 10.63 23.58
N GLN A 549 9.16 11.29 24.72
CA GLN A 549 10.46 11.26 25.41
C GLN A 549 11.62 11.66 24.48
N GLU A 550 11.34 12.49 23.48
CA GLU A 550 12.35 13.10 22.61
C GLU A 550 13.05 14.18 23.43
N ASP A 551 14.29 13.92 23.84
CA ASP A 551 15.14 14.95 24.41
C ASP A 551 15.76 15.81 23.31
N ILE A 552 15.98 17.10 23.60
CA ILE A 552 16.51 18.05 22.62
C ILE A 552 17.90 17.62 22.10
N ILE A 553 18.70 16.96 22.95
CA ILE A 553 20.04 16.47 22.60
C ILE A 553 19.93 15.29 21.63
N ASP A 554 19.05 14.33 21.91
CA ASP A 554 18.85 13.16 21.04
C ASP A 554 18.30 13.58 19.66
N VAL A 555 17.41 14.59 19.63
CA VAL A 555 16.90 15.20 18.40
C VAL A 555 18.02 15.88 17.62
N GLU A 556 18.87 16.66 18.28
CA GLU A 556 20.03 17.30 17.66
C GLU A 556 20.98 16.26 17.03
N GLU A 557 21.26 15.15 17.72
CA GLU A 557 22.10 14.07 17.20
C GLU A 557 21.47 13.37 15.98
N GLN A 558 20.15 13.15 15.96
CA GLN A 558 19.47 12.66 14.75
C GLN A 558 19.58 13.65 13.59
N LEU A 559 19.42 14.95 13.86
CA LEU A 559 19.55 16.00 12.85
C LEU A 559 20.97 16.07 12.30
N ARG A 560 21.99 15.95 13.15
CA ARG A 560 23.40 15.86 12.75
C ARG A 560 23.64 14.67 11.83
N PHE A 561 23.10 13.50 12.14
CA PHE A 561 23.20 12.35 11.25
C PHE A 561 22.51 12.60 9.90
N LEU A 562 21.25 13.06 9.93
CA LEU A 562 20.46 13.32 8.74
C LEU A 562 21.10 14.40 7.85
N PHE A 563 21.70 15.43 8.46
CA PHE A 563 22.44 16.47 7.77
C PHE A 563 23.46 15.90 6.76
N HIS A 564 24.21 14.89 7.17
CA HIS A 564 25.24 14.27 6.35
C HIS A 564 24.68 13.33 5.28
N ARG A 565 23.53 12.70 5.54
CA ARG A 565 22.89 11.80 4.57
C ARG A 565 22.04 12.52 3.55
N VAL A 566 21.36 13.60 3.95
CA VAL A 566 20.44 14.37 3.09
C VAL A 566 21.22 15.28 2.13
N LYS A 567 22.40 15.77 2.52
CA LYS A 567 23.27 16.52 1.60
C LYS A 567 23.63 15.66 0.38
N ASP A 568 23.48 16.24 -0.81
CA ASP A 568 23.69 15.61 -2.11
C ASP A 568 22.77 14.42 -2.44
N CYS A 569 21.77 14.13 -1.61
CA CYS A 569 20.71 13.18 -1.96
C CYS A 569 19.86 13.70 -3.12
N GLU A 570 19.50 12.79 -4.02
CA GLU A 570 18.51 13.04 -5.07
C GLU A 570 17.11 13.06 -4.45
N LEU A 571 16.35 14.10 -4.78
CA LEU A 571 14.98 14.27 -4.33
C LEU A 571 14.02 13.74 -5.39
N ASP A 572 13.78 12.42 -5.37
CA ASP A 572 12.85 11.75 -6.28
C ASP A 572 11.45 11.52 -5.66
N VAL A 573 11.12 12.29 -4.63
CA VAL A 573 9.85 12.20 -3.90
C VAL A 573 8.70 12.76 -4.73
N VAL A 574 7.62 12.00 -4.85
CA VAL A 574 6.33 12.52 -5.31
C VAL A 574 5.53 13.01 -4.10
N PRO A 575 5.33 14.33 -3.92
CA PRO A 575 4.81 14.96 -2.71
C PRO A 575 3.28 14.82 -2.55
N LEU A 576 2.75 13.61 -2.76
CA LEU A 576 1.32 13.30 -2.65
C LEU A 576 0.98 12.49 -1.38
N LEU A 577 1.95 12.33 -0.47
CA LEU A 577 1.80 11.82 0.91
C LEU A 577 1.24 10.38 1.05
N ARG A 578 1.71 9.43 0.24
CA ARG A 578 1.20 8.04 0.21
C ARG A 578 2.22 6.96 0.57
N GLY A 579 3.27 7.29 1.29
CA GLY A 579 4.44 6.43 1.49
C GLY A 579 5.62 6.87 0.63
N SER A 580 5.50 7.96 -0.13
CA SER A 580 6.58 8.55 -0.92
C SER A 580 7.76 9.00 -0.04
N PHE A 581 7.49 9.62 1.12
CA PHE A 581 8.53 10.09 2.03
C PHE A 581 9.18 8.93 2.75
N SER A 582 8.38 8.00 3.30
CA SER A 582 8.90 6.81 3.95
C SER A 582 9.73 5.96 2.96
N ASN A 583 9.28 5.80 1.72
CA ASN A 583 10.07 5.13 0.69
C ASN A 583 11.39 5.86 0.43
N TRP A 584 11.36 7.18 0.26
CA TRP A 584 12.58 7.97 0.02
C TRP A 584 13.58 7.94 1.19
N ILE A 585 13.10 8.00 2.44
CA ILE A 585 13.93 7.83 3.64
C ILE A 585 14.62 6.46 3.59
N TRP A 586 13.86 5.40 3.26
CA TRP A 586 14.42 4.07 3.14
C TRP A 586 15.42 3.94 1.98
N THR A 587 15.06 4.39 0.78
CA THR A 587 15.83 4.12 -0.44
C THR A 587 17.03 5.06 -0.64
N ASN A 588 16.90 6.33 -0.24
CA ASN A 588 17.89 7.37 -0.54
C ASN A 588 18.73 7.71 0.70
N ILE A 589 18.11 7.83 1.88
CA ILE A 589 18.85 8.08 3.14
C ILE A 589 19.45 6.75 3.67
N GLY A 590 18.74 5.65 3.52
CA GLY A 590 19.20 4.31 3.89
C GLY A 590 18.95 3.95 5.36
N ILE A 591 17.88 4.47 5.96
CA ILE A 591 17.46 4.15 7.34
C ILE A 591 15.99 3.77 7.39
N PRO A 592 15.55 2.91 8.33
CA PRO A 592 14.13 2.62 8.52
C PRO A 592 13.35 3.90 8.83
N PRO A 593 12.23 4.19 8.14
CA PRO A 593 11.42 5.37 8.43
C PRO A 593 10.91 5.43 9.87
N SER A 594 10.76 4.27 10.52
CA SER A 594 10.34 4.13 11.92
C SER A 594 11.44 4.46 12.94
N SER A 595 12.70 4.59 12.52
CA SER A 595 13.81 4.97 13.42
C SER A 595 14.00 6.49 13.51
N VAL A 596 13.30 7.26 12.67
CA VAL A 596 13.34 8.73 12.71
C VAL A 596 12.33 9.22 13.73
N PHE A 597 12.75 10.11 14.65
CA PHE A 597 11.84 10.68 15.62
C PHE A 597 10.68 11.42 14.95
N PRO A 598 9.46 11.35 15.52
CA PRO A 598 8.28 12.01 14.98
C PRO A 598 8.48 13.49 14.62
N SER A 599 9.06 14.29 15.53
CA SER A 599 9.29 15.72 15.30
C SER A 599 10.32 15.97 14.19
N VAL A 600 11.37 15.15 14.14
CA VAL A 600 12.45 15.20 13.12
C VAL A 600 11.88 14.87 11.74
N LYS A 601 11.09 13.79 11.65
CA LYS A 601 10.42 13.39 10.41
C LYS A 601 9.47 14.48 9.94
N CYS A 602 8.67 15.06 10.85
CA CYS A 602 7.79 16.18 10.54
C CYS A 602 8.56 17.39 10.00
N GLY A 603 9.65 17.81 10.64
CA GLY A 603 10.45 18.93 10.16
C GLY A 603 11.10 18.68 8.80
N LEU A 604 11.59 17.46 8.56
CA LEU A 604 12.20 17.08 7.27
C LEU A 604 11.17 17.07 6.14
N GLU A 605 10.01 16.44 6.36
CA GLU A 605 8.91 16.45 5.40
C GLU A 605 8.42 17.88 5.12
N MET A 606 8.28 18.70 6.17
CA MET A 606 7.91 20.12 6.05
C MET A 606 8.88 20.87 5.14
N ALA A 607 10.18 20.73 5.39
CA ALA A 607 11.21 21.43 4.64
C ALA A 607 11.23 21.00 3.17
N ILE A 608 11.10 19.71 2.88
CA ILE A 608 11.04 19.18 1.52
C ILE A 608 9.78 19.66 0.79
N LEU A 609 8.61 19.61 1.43
CA LEU A 609 7.37 20.08 0.80
C LEU A 609 7.43 21.58 0.48
N ASN A 610 7.96 22.39 1.40
CA ASN A 610 8.16 23.82 1.17
C ASN A 610 9.23 24.08 0.09
N LEU A 611 10.28 23.28 0.03
CA LEU A 611 11.31 23.35 -1.02
C LEU A 611 10.71 23.08 -2.41
N LEU A 612 9.93 22.02 -2.54
CA LEU A 612 9.24 21.65 -3.79
C LEU A 612 8.22 22.72 -4.21
N ALA A 613 7.49 23.30 -3.24
CA ALA A 613 6.55 24.40 -3.46
C ALA A 613 7.26 25.64 -4.01
N SER A 614 8.40 25.98 -3.43
CA SER A 614 9.27 27.07 -3.88
C SER A 614 9.81 26.83 -5.29
N GLN A 615 10.34 25.62 -5.56
CA GLN A 615 10.84 25.22 -6.88
C GLN A 615 9.78 25.37 -7.98
N ARG A 616 8.55 24.96 -7.70
CA ARG A 616 7.43 24.99 -8.65
C ARG A 616 6.66 26.31 -8.67
N LYS A 617 7.01 27.25 -7.77
CA LYS A 617 6.33 28.55 -7.59
C LYS A 617 4.83 28.40 -7.38
N CYS A 618 4.45 27.44 -6.56
CA CYS A 618 3.06 27.16 -6.21
C CYS A 618 2.92 26.99 -4.70
N ARG A 619 1.68 26.85 -4.23
CA ARG A 619 1.41 26.61 -2.80
C ARG A 619 1.71 25.17 -2.44
N LEU A 620 2.01 24.93 -1.17
CA LEU A 620 2.19 23.57 -0.67
C LEU A 620 0.89 22.77 -0.84
N SER A 621 -0.26 23.38 -0.57
CA SER A 621 -1.56 22.73 -0.79
C SER A 621 -1.83 22.38 -2.26
N GLU A 622 -1.33 23.17 -3.22
CA GLU A 622 -1.44 22.87 -4.66
C GLU A 622 -0.56 21.70 -5.07
N ILE A 623 0.62 21.57 -4.47
CA ILE A 623 1.48 20.38 -4.63
C ILE A 623 0.81 19.13 -4.08
N LEU A 624 0.32 19.20 -2.84
CA LEU A 624 -0.33 18.06 -2.18
C LEU A 624 -1.61 17.61 -2.89
N THR A 625 -2.33 18.55 -3.49
CA THR A 625 -3.52 18.28 -4.32
C THR A 625 -3.19 18.03 -5.78
N GLY A 626 -1.91 17.97 -6.15
CA GLY A 626 -1.38 17.80 -7.51
C GLY A 626 -2.03 18.69 -8.58
N SER A 627 -2.56 19.85 -8.18
CA SER A 627 -3.30 20.75 -9.05
C SER A 627 -2.31 21.60 -9.84
N ASN A 628 -2.27 21.44 -11.17
CA ASN A 628 -1.43 22.27 -12.02
C ASN A 628 -2.10 23.63 -12.27
N PRO A 629 -1.49 24.77 -11.89
CA PRO A 629 -2.06 26.09 -12.16
C PRO A 629 -2.27 26.40 -13.65
N LEU A 630 -1.52 25.73 -14.54
CA LEU A 630 -1.51 25.97 -16.00
C LEU A 630 -2.50 25.11 -16.80
N LEU A 631 -2.99 24.00 -16.23
CA LEU A 631 -3.98 23.11 -16.86
C LEU A 631 -5.40 23.39 -16.34
N ARG A 632 -5.73 24.65 -16.01
CA ARG A 632 -7.11 25.05 -15.69
C ARG A 632 -8.01 24.80 -16.90
N ASP A 633 -8.53 23.59 -16.99
CA ASP A 633 -9.60 23.24 -17.90
C ASP A 633 -10.87 23.99 -17.45
N GLN A 634 -11.52 24.64 -18.41
CA GLN A 634 -12.65 25.54 -18.17
C GLN A 634 -13.93 24.80 -17.75
N SER A 635 -13.90 23.46 -17.72
CA SER A 635 -15.05 22.58 -17.51
C SER A 635 -15.40 22.33 -16.04
N LEU A 636 -14.47 22.53 -15.09
CA LEU A 636 -14.72 22.43 -13.64
C LEU A 636 -14.94 23.79 -12.97
N VAL A 637 -15.11 24.86 -13.75
CA VAL A 637 -15.05 26.26 -13.30
C VAL A 637 -16.36 26.79 -12.70
N GLU A 638 -17.47 26.05 -12.72
CA GLU A 638 -18.75 26.65 -12.29
C GLU A 638 -19.03 26.66 -10.78
N TYR A 639 -18.18 26.08 -9.92
CA TYR A 639 -18.37 26.17 -8.47
C TYR A 639 -17.08 26.62 -7.75
N ASN A 640 -17.14 27.83 -7.17
CA ASN A 640 -16.20 28.42 -6.20
C ASN A 640 -15.01 29.26 -6.72
N GLN A 641 -15.25 30.20 -7.64
CA GLN A 641 -14.32 31.33 -7.84
C GLN A 641 -14.45 32.46 -6.81
N ASN A 642 -15.37 32.36 -5.84
CA ASN A 642 -15.68 33.45 -4.89
C ASN A 642 -15.41 33.18 -3.40
N SER A 643 -14.93 32.00 -2.99
CA SER A 643 -14.52 31.76 -1.59
C SER A 643 -13.01 31.93 -1.46
N SER A 644 -12.54 32.87 -0.63
CA SER A 644 -11.11 32.92 -0.30
C SER A 644 -10.69 31.58 0.33
N ALA A 645 -9.65 30.92 -0.19
CA ALA A 645 -9.18 29.65 0.33
C ALA A 645 -8.69 29.83 1.78
N GLY A 646 -9.50 29.36 2.74
CA GLY A 646 -9.21 29.48 4.16
C GLY A 646 -9.80 28.31 4.94
N ILE A 647 -9.34 28.18 6.17
CA ILE A 647 -9.78 27.14 7.11
C ILE A 647 -10.29 27.79 8.39
N HIS A 648 -11.23 27.14 9.07
CA HIS A 648 -11.71 27.61 10.37
C HIS A 648 -10.76 27.19 11.49
N ILE A 649 -10.59 28.07 12.48
CA ILE A 649 -9.76 27.79 13.65
C ILE A 649 -10.64 27.65 14.89
N CYS A 650 -10.37 26.61 15.67
CA CYS A 650 -10.95 26.42 16.98
C CYS A 650 -10.23 27.31 17.99
N ALA A 651 -10.99 28.15 18.72
CA ALA A 651 -10.44 28.86 19.86
C ALA A 651 -10.05 27.87 20.97
N LEU A 652 -8.97 28.16 21.70
CA LEU A 652 -8.55 27.40 22.86
C LEU A 652 -8.73 28.26 24.10
N LEU A 653 -9.42 27.73 25.11
CA LEU A 653 -9.67 28.44 26.36
C LEU A 653 -9.43 27.50 27.54
N ASP A 654 -8.70 28.00 28.54
CA ASP A 654 -8.56 27.32 29.82
C ASP A 654 -9.85 27.47 30.63
N SER A 655 -10.18 26.47 31.45
CA SER A 655 -11.36 26.56 32.32
C SER A 655 -11.05 27.17 33.67
N ASP A 656 -9.99 27.98 33.79
CA ASP A 656 -9.64 28.66 35.04
C ASP A 656 -10.63 29.78 35.39
N GLY A 657 -10.80 30.04 36.70
CA GLY A 657 -11.74 31.04 37.22
C GLY A 657 -13.12 30.48 37.58
N THR A 658 -14.12 31.34 37.67
CA THR A 658 -15.52 30.97 37.95
C THR A 658 -16.24 30.57 36.65
N PRO A 659 -17.29 29.71 36.70
CA PRO A 659 -18.10 29.39 35.52
C PRO A 659 -18.62 30.61 34.73
N MET A 660 -18.88 31.73 35.43
CA MET A 660 -19.33 32.97 34.81
C MET A 660 -18.20 33.68 34.04
N GLU A 661 -16.98 33.73 34.60
CA GLU A 661 -15.82 34.33 33.93
C GLU A 661 -15.49 33.58 32.63
N VAL A 662 -15.51 32.24 32.67
CA VAL A 662 -15.30 31.43 31.46
C VAL A 662 -16.41 31.68 30.43
N ALA A 663 -17.68 31.77 30.85
CA ALA A 663 -18.78 32.08 29.95
C ALA A 663 -18.67 33.47 29.29
N LEU A 664 -18.19 34.48 30.03
CA LEU A 664 -17.91 35.80 29.48
C LEU A 664 -16.73 35.78 28.49
N ALA A 665 -15.69 35.01 28.78
CA ALA A 665 -14.57 34.82 27.85
C ALA A 665 -15.01 34.13 26.54
N VAL A 666 -15.88 33.10 26.62
CA VAL A 666 -16.47 32.48 25.42
C VAL A 666 -17.36 33.46 24.66
N THR A 667 -18.12 34.31 25.36
CA THR A 667 -18.93 35.36 24.71
C THR A 667 -18.04 36.29 23.86
N LYS A 668 -16.90 36.71 24.41
CA LYS A 668 -15.92 37.53 23.68
C LYS A 668 -15.38 36.82 22.44
N LEU A 669 -15.05 35.53 22.54
CA LEU A 669 -14.59 34.75 21.38
C LEU A 669 -15.66 34.63 20.29
N VAL A 670 -16.94 34.49 20.67
CA VAL A 670 -18.05 34.52 19.70
C VAL A 670 -18.15 35.89 19.02
N ASP A 671 -17.99 36.98 19.76
CA ASP A 671 -17.99 38.35 19.22
C ASP A 671 -16.79 38.60 18.29
N GLU A 672 -15.65 37.96 18.56
CA GLU A 672 -14.47 37.94 17.69
C GLU A 672 -14.69 37.09 16.41
N GLY A 673 -15.74 36.28 16.36
CA GLY A 673 -16.17 35.50 15.19
C GLY A 673 -15.87 34.00 15.28
N PHE A 674 -15.41 33.46 16.41
CA PHE A 674 -15.17 32.02 16.53
C PHE A 674 -16.47 31.22 16.50
N THR A 675 -16.52 30.18 15.67
CA THR A 675 -17.66 29.25 15.56
C THR A 675 -17.50 28.01 16.45
N THR A 676 -16.28 27.75 16.94
CA THR A 676 -15.95 26.60 17.79
C THR A 676 -14.95 26.99 18.87
N VAL A 677 -15.18 26.54 20.11
CA VAL A 677 -14.26 26.68 21.24
C VAL A 677 -13.93 25.32 21.86
N LYS A 678 -12.66 25.10 22.16
CA LYS A 678 -12.14 23.97 22.92
C LYS A 678 -11.84 24.40 24.34
N LEU A 679 -12.49 23.74 25.29
CA LEU A 679 -12.36 23.98 26.73
C LEU A 679 -11.55 22.86 27.37
N LYS A 680 -10.47 23.21 28.05
CA LYS A 680 -9.73 22.26 28.89
C LYS A 680 -10.56 21.93 30.13
N VAL A 681 -10.87 20.66 30.37
CA VAL A 681 -11.62 20.16 31.53
C VAL A 681 -10.78 19.12 32.29
N GLY A 682 -11.25 18.68 33.46
CA GLY A 682 -10.53 17.70 34.28
C GLY A 682 -9.34 18.30 35.03
N ARG A 683 -9.29 19.63 35.12
CA ARG A 683 -8.30 20.41 35.90
C ARG A 683 -8.85 20.87 37.25
N ARG A 684 -10.17 20.83 37.42
CA ARG A 684 -10.86 21.23 38.66
C ARG A 684 -10.94 20.08 39.66
N ALA A 685 -11.34 20.40 40.89
CA ALA A 685 -11.39 19.43 41.99
C ALA A 685 -12.40 18.30 41.76
N SER A 686 -13.46 18.54 40.98
CA SER A 686 -14.45 17.52 40.64
C SER A 686 -14.99 17.66 39.21
N PRO A 687 -15.37 16.55 38.55
CA PRO A 687 -16.01 16.60 37.24
C PRO A 687 -17.36 17.34 37.25
N VAL A 688 -17.97 17.50 38.43
CA VAL A 688 -19.20 18.29 38.62
C VAL A 688 -18.94 19.78 38.37
N GLU A 689 -17.81 20.30 38.85
CA GLU A 689 -17.43 21.70 38.63
C GLU A 689 -17.09 21.97 37.17
N ASP A 690 -16.39 21.04 36.50
CA ASP A 690 -16.13 21.11 35.06
C ASP A 690 -17.45 21.14 34.26
N ALA A 691 -18.43 20.30 34.62
CA ALA A 691 -19.74 20.29 33.98
C ALA A 691 -20.51 21.60 34.20
N ALA A 692 -20.39 22.22 35.40
CA ALA A 692 -21.05 23.48 35.71
C ALA A 692 -20.55 24.64 34.83
N VAL A 693 -19.28 24.62 34.42
CA VAL A 693 -18.72 25.59 33.45
C VAL A 693 -19.45 25.51 32.11
N ILE A 694 -19.61 24.29 31.57
CA ILE A 694 -20.28 24.08 30.28
C ILE A 694 -21.77 24.46 30.36
N GLN A 695 -22.43 24.11 31.47
CA GLN A 695 -23.82 24.51 31.72
C GLN A 695 -23.95 26.05 31.72
N LYS A 696 -23.02 26.75 32.36
CA LYS A 696 -23.03 28.21 32.42
C LYS A 696 -22.76 28.85 31.06
N ILE A 697 -21.85 28.29 30.26
CA ILE A 697 -21.62 28.76 28.88
C ILE A 697 -22.88 28.59 28.05
N ARG A 698 -23.58 27.46 28.14
CA ARG A 698 -24.86 27.25 27.42
C ARG A 698 -25.96 28.19 27.90
N GLU A 699 -26.02 28.52 29.19
CA GLU A 699 -26.96 29.49 29.74
C GLU A 699 -26.73 30.91 29.19
N VAL A 700 -25.47 31.34 29.07
CA VAL A 700 -25.10 32.72 28.68
C VAL A 700 -25.00 32.90 27.16
N VAL A 701 -24.29 31.99 26.48
CA VAL A 701 -23.95 32.09 25.05
C VAL A 701 -24.97 31.35 24.16
N GLY A 702 -25.62 30.32 24.71
CA GLY A 702 -26.53 29.45 23.96
C GLY A 702 -25.80 28.47 23.04
N TYR A 703 -26.47 28.08 21.96
CA TYR A 703 -25.99 27.10 20.96
C TYR A 703 -25.41 27.75 19.70
N LYS A 704 -25.03 29.04 19.77
CA LYS A 704 -24.39 29.77 18.65
C LYS A 704 -22.97 29.28 18.34
N ILE A 705 -22.32 28.63 19.31
CA ILE A 705 -20.94 28.13 19.22
C ILE A 705 -20.87 26.63 19.50
N ASN A 706 -20.06 25.92 18.74
CA ASN A 706 -19.72 24.52 19.02
C ASN A 706 -18.76 24.46 20.21
N ILE A 707 -19.01 23.55 21.16
CA ILE A 707 -18.14 23.34 22.32
C ILE A 707 -17.50 21.97 22.20
N ARG A 708 -16.17 21.94 22.29
CA ARG A 708 -15.35 20.75 22.46
C ARG A 708 -14.80 20.75 23.89
N ALA A 709 -14.87 19.62 24.57
CA ALA A 709 -14.26 19.45 25.89
C ALA A 709 -12.98 18.62 25.75
N ASP A 710 -11.94 18.93 26.50
CA ASP A 710 -10.68 18.19 26.48
C ASP A 710 -10.25 17.82 27.89
N ALA A 711 -10.40 16.54 28.21
CA ALA A 711 -10.14 15.99 29.54
C ALA A 711 -8.72 15.43 29.68
N ASN A 712 -7.97 15.27 28.59
CA ASN A 712 -6.58 14.86 28.58
C ASN A 712 -6.29 13.61 29.46
N ARG A 713 -7.20 12.62 29.42
CA ARG A 713 -7.19 11.37 30.21
C ARG A 713 -7.21 11.52 31.74
N LYS A 714 -7.66 12.66 32.27
CA LYS A 714 -7.57 12.96 33.73
C LYS A 714 -8.61 12.23 34.60
N TRP A 715 -9.71 11.75 34.03
CA TRP A 715 -10.78 11.14 34.82
C TRP A 715 -10.73 9.62 34.81
N THR A 716 -11.06 9.02 35.96
CA THR A 716 -11.46 7.61 35.99
C THR A 716 -12.78 7.40 35.26
N TYR A 717 -13.08 6.17 34.84
CA TYR A 717 -14.35 5.84 34.17
C TYR A 717 -15.59 6.38 34.91
N LYS A 718 -15.65 6.25 36.24
CA LYS A 718 -16.78 6.73 37.05
C LYS A 718 -16.92 8.26 37.01
N GLN A 719 -15.80 8.97 37.14
CA GLN A 719 -15.76 10.43 37.08
C GLN A 719 -16.17 10.95 35.69
N ALA A 720 -15.70 10.30 34.63
CA ALA A 720 -16.08 10.63 33.26
C ALA A 720 -17.59 10.47 33.04
N ILE A 721 -18.19 9.36 33.51
CA ILE A 721 -19.65 9.13 33.44
C ILE A 721 -20.42 10.19 34.26
N GLU A 722 -19.92 10.57 35.44
CA GLU A 722 -20.54 11.62 36.24
C GLU A 722 -20.58 12.95 35.49
N PHE A 723 -19.47 13.39 34.90
CA PHE A 723 -19.43 14.54 34.00
C PHE A 723 -20.41 14.37 32.84
N GLY A 724 -20.34 13.23 32.16
CA GLY A 724 -21.14 12.91 30.98
C GLY A 724 -22.64 13.01 31.23
N SER A 725 -23.11 12.50 32.39
CA SER A 725 -24.51 12.54 32.79
C SER A 725 -25.07 13.97 32.93
N ARG A 726 -24.21 14.94 33.24
CA ARG A 726 -24.58 16.35 33.46
C ARG A 726 -24.51 17.20 32.19
N VAL A 727 -23.77 16.76 31.18
CA VAL A 727 -23.55 17.50 29.93
C VAL A 727 -24.17 16.84 28.70
N LYS A 728 -24.78 15.65 28.85
CA LYS A 728 -25.42 14.89 27.76
C LYS A 728 -26.39 15.73 26.92
N SER A 729 -27.19 16.58 27.55
CA SER A 729 -28.19 17.43 26.87
C SER A 729 -27.63 18.77 26.38
N LEU A 730 -26.32 19.03 26.51
CA LEU A 730 -25.71 20.33 26.21
C LEU A 730 -25.10 20.41 24.81
N CYS A 731 -25.29 19.39 23.97
CA CYS A 731 -24.82 19.30 22.58
C CYS A 731 -23.34 19.67 22.45
N LEU A 732 -22.47 18.89 23.11
CA LEU A 732 -21.04 18.95 22.84
C LEU A 732 -20.77 18.41 21.44
N GLN A 733 -19.84 19.02 20.71
CA GLN A 733 -19.41 18.47 19.42
C GLN A 733 -18.67 17.15 19.65
N TYR A 734 -17.78 17.12 20.63
CA TYR A 734 -17.17 15.91 21.20
C TYR A 734 -16.45 16.23 22.51
N ILE A 735 -16.07 15.18 23.23
CA ILE A 735 -15.08 15.21 24.30
C ILE A 735 -13.81 14.44 23.91
N GLU A 736 -12.65 15.07 24.03
CA GLU A 736 -11.34 14.47 23.80
C GLU A 736 -10.93 13.66 25.03
N GLU A 737 -10.67 12.37 24.82
CA GLU A 737 -9.99 11.46 25.76
C GLU A 737 -10.53 11.53 27.21
N PRO A 738 -11.84 11.28 27.41
CA PRO A 738 -12.53 11.49 28.68
C PRO A 738 -12.10 10.54 29.81
N VAL A 739 -11.41 9.45 29.51
CA VAL A 739 -11.08 8.38 30.46
C VAL A 739 -9.58 8.12 30.51
N SER A 740 -9.08 7.74 31.68
CA SER A 740 -7.66 7.45 31.90
C SER A 740 -7.15 6.20 31.19
N SER A 741 -8.06 5.26 30.85
CA SER A 741 -7.74 4.03 30.14
C SER A 741 -8.43 3.99 28.79
N VAL A 742 -7.65 3.76 27.72
CA VAL A 742 -8.15 3.64 26.34
C VAL A 742 -9.22 2.53 26.19
N HIS A 743 -9.12 1.46 26.98
CA HIS A 743 -10.05 0.32 26.96
C HIS A 743 -11.46 0.69 27.44
N ASP A 744 -11.60 1.79 28.19
CA ASP A 744 -12.88 2.27 28.70
C ASP A 744 -13.57 3.26 27.73
N LEU A 745 -12.93 3.68 26.62
CA LEU A 745 -13.47 4.68 25.69
C LEU A 745 -14.78 4.22 25.04
N ILE A 746 -14.81 3.03 24.45
CA ILE A 746 -16.01 2.48 23.79
C ILE A 746 -17.14 2.34 24.82
N LYS A 747 -16.82 1.77 25.99
CA LYS A 747 -17.75 1.63 27.11
C LYS A 747 -18.27 2.98 27.62
N PHE A 748 -17.47 4.04 27.53
CA PHE A 748 -17.89 5.40 27.85
C PHE A 748 -18.85 5.95 26.79
N CYS A 749 -18.56 5.76 25.49
CA CYS A 749 -19.45 6.15 24.40
C CYS A 749 -20.83 5.50 24.56
N GLU A 750 -20.89 4.19 24.79
CA GLU A 750 -22.14 3.43 24.93
C GLU A 750 -22.97 3.91 26.13
N ASN A 751 -22.35 4.12 27.29
CA ASN A 751 -23.07 4.44 28.52
C ASN A 751 -23.40 5.94 28.68
N SER A 752 -22.52 6.84 28.24
CA SER A 752 -22.79 8.28 28.26
C SER A 752 -23.68 8.71 27.10
N GLY A 753 -23.50 8.10 25.92
CA GLY A 753 -24.06 8.57 24.66
C GLY A 753 -23.42 9.88 24.14
N LEU A 754 -22.27 10.28 24.69
CA LEU A 754 -21.54 11.47 24.25
C LEU A 754 -20.58 11.14 23.09
N PRO A 755 -20.45 12.05 22.12
CA PRO A 755 -19.45 11.94 21.06
C PRO A 755 -18.04 12.09 21.64
N VAL A 756 -17.13 11.22 21.22
CA VAL A 756 -15.72 11.18 21.68
C VAL A 756 -14.78 11.48 20.53
N ALA A 757 -13.68 12.17 20.84
CA ALA A 757 -12.56 12.36 19.95
C ALA A 757 -11.30 11.70 20.51
N LEU A 758 -10.47 11.16 19.62
CA LEU A 758 -9.16 10.61 19.96
C LEU A 758 -8.11 11.72 19.88
N ASP A 759 -7.24 11.81 20.88
CA ASP A 759 -6.06 12.68 20.89
C ASP A 759 -4.84 11.85 21.35
N GLU A 760 -4.64 11.65 22.66
CA GLU A 760 -3.48 10.88 23.14
C GLU A 760 -3.52 9.39 22.75
N SER A 761 -4.65 8.87 22.25
CA SER A 761 -4.73 7.49 21.73
C SER A 761 -4.05 7.35 20.37
N ILE A 762 -3.88 8.45 19.64
CA ILE A 762 -3.17 8.44 18.36
C ILE A 762 -1.73 8.93 18.46
N ASP A 763 -1.39 9.66 19.51
CA ASP A 763 -0.05 10.24 19.71
C ASP A 763 1.08 9.18 19.77
N ASN A 764 0.82 7.92 20.14
CA ASN A 764 1.88 6.89 20.30
C ASN A 764 1.60 5.60 19.51
N LEU A 765 1.03 5.73 18.30
CA LEU A 765 0.83 4.59 17.40
C LEU A 765 2.16 4.10 16.82
N LYS A 766 2.92 3.30 17.58
CA LYS A 766 4.09 2.56 17.04
C LYS A 766 3.65 1.53 15.99
N GLY A 767 4.35 1.38 14.88
CA GLY A 767 3.99 0.43 13.82
C GLY A 767 2.94 0.99 12.85
N ASP A 768 2.13 0.12 12.21
CA ASP A 768 1.11 0.55 11.24
C ASP A 768 -0.08 1.24 11.96
N PRO A 769 -0.31 2.55 11.75
CA PRO A 769 -1.38 3.27 12.42
C PRO A 769 -2.77 2.74 12.04
N ILE A 770 -2.96 2.23 10.81
CA ILE A 770 -4.27 1.81 10.31
C ILE A 770 -4.78 0.59 11.08
N GLN A 771 -3.92 -0.43 11.26
CA GLN A 771 -4.29 -1.63 12.02
C GLN A 771 -4.72 -1.31 13.45
N LYS A 772 -4.04 -0.36 14.11
CA LYS A 772 -4.36 0.05 15.48
C LYS A 772 -5.64 0.88 15.58
N LEU A 773 -5.97 1.62 14.53
CA LEU A 773 -7.17 2.45 14.49
C LEU A 773 -8.46 1.62 14.36
N HIS A 774 -8.38 0.35 13.94
CA HIS A 774 -9.54 -0.55 13.82
C HIS A 774 -10.37 -0.68 15.10
N GLN A 775 -9.75 -0.63 16.27
CA GLN A 775 -10.47 -0.70 17.53
C GLN A 775 -11.36 0.55 17.78
N PHE A 776 -11.17 1.63 17.03
CA PHE A 776 -11.86 2.90 17.20
C PHE A 776 -12.91 3.19 16.11
N VAL A 777 -13.34 2.18 15.35
CA VAL A 777 -14.37 2.34 14.31
C VAL A 777 -15.74 2.72 14.89
N HIS A 778 -16.01 2.40 16.16
CA HIS A 778 -17.28 2.63 16.85
C HIS A 778 -17.91 4.03 16.57
N PRO A 779 -19.23 4.13 16.29
CA PRO A 779 -19.88 5.37 15.85
C PRO A 779 -19.89 6.48 16.91
N GLY A 780 -19.74 6.14 18.19
CA GLY A 780 -19.57 7.12 19.27
C GLY A 780 -18.21 7.84 19.25
N ILE A 781 -17.23 7.32 18.50
CA ILE A 781 -15.95 7.99 18.24
C ILE A 781 -16.10 8.75 16.92
N VAL A 782 -16.21 10.07 17.01
CA VAL A 782 -16.64 10.94 15.90
C VAL A 782 -15.51 11.80 15.33
N ALA A 783 -14.37 11.90 16.02
CA ALA A 783 -13.26 12.74 15.57
C ALA A 783 -11.89 12.19 15.99
N VAL A 784 -10.86 12.60 15.25
CA VAL A 784 -9.45 12.26 15.48
C VAL A 784 -8.64 13.54 15.41
N VAL A 785 -7.92 13.87 16.50
CA VAL A 785 -7.10 15.08 16.64
C VAL A 785 -5.66 14.76 16.25
N ILE A 786 -5.24 15.23 15.09
CA ILE A 786 -3.99 14.86 14.44
C ILE A 786 -2.98 15.99 14.57
N LYS A 787 -1.87 15.72 15.28
CA LYS A 787 -0.73 16.64 15.41
C LYS A 787 0.42 16.11 14.55
N PRO A 788 0.75 16.70 13.39
CA PRO A 788 1.76 16.15 12.48
C PRO A 788 3.14 15.92 13.13
N SER A 789 3.57 16.80 14.03
CA SER A 789 4.81 16.67 14.82
C SER A 789 4.83 15.45 15.73
N VAL A 790 3.65 14.97 16.16
CA VAL A 790 3.48 13.85 17.10
C VAL A 790 3.23 12.54 16.37
N VAL A 791 2.40 12.54 15.32
CA VAL A 791 2.11 11.31 14.56
C VAL A 791 3.23 10.90 13.59
N GLY A 792 4.30 11.69 13.51
CA GLY A 792 5.49 11.40 12.70
C GLY A 792 5.39 11.86 11.26
N GLY A 793 4.98 13.11 11.06
CA GLY A 793 5.00 13.80 9.78
C GLY A 793 3.65 13.95 9.09
N PHE A 794 3.66 14.67 7.97
CA PHE A 794 2.51 14.92 7.11
C PHE A 794 2.03 13.66 6.41
N GLU A 795 2.94 12.74 6.08
CA GLU A 795 2.58 11.47 5.45
C GLU A 795 1.72 10.60 6.38
N ASN A 796 2.15 10.41 7.63
CA ASN A 796 1.37 9.70 8.64
C ASN A 796 0.08 10.46 8.99
N ALA A 797 0.15 11.78 9.13
CA ALA A 797 -1.03 12.61 9.40
C ALA A 797 -2.09 12.49 8.29
N ALA A 798 -1.68 12.48 7.01
CA ALA A 798 -2.58 12.30 5.87
C ALA A 798 -3.20 10.90 5.87
N HIS A 799 -2.42 9.88 6.24
CA HIS A 799 -2.88 8.50 6.33
C HIS A 799 -3.97 8.33 7.41
N ILE A 800 -3.75 8.91 8.60
CA ILE A 800 -4.73 8.91 9.70
C ILE A 800 -5.97 9.72 9.33
N ALA A 801 -5.81 10.89 8.71
CA ALA A 801 -6.93 11.73 8.27
C ALA A 801 -7.79 11.02 7.23
N LYS A 802 -7.16 10.32 6.27
CA LYS A 802 -7.86 9.51 5.27
C LYS A 802 -8.64 8.38 5.93
N TRP A 803 -8.06 7.67 6.90
CA TRP A 803 -8.77 6.65 7.68
C TRP A 803 -10.00 7.21 8.39
N ALA A 804 -9.84 8.37 9.05
CA ALA A 804 -10.92 9.05 9.75
C ALA A 804 -12.08 9.36 8.79
N HIS A 805 -11.79 9.95 7.61
CA HIS A 805 -12.81 10.25 6.61
C HIS A 805 -13.47 9.00 6.02
N MET A 806 -12.73 7.91 5.80
CA MET A 806 -13.30 6.64 5.32
C MET A 806 -14.31 6.04 6.30
N HIS A 807 -14.14 6.29 7.59
CA HIS A 807 -15.03 5.85 8.67
C HIS A 807 -15.96 6.95 9.20
N ASP A 808 -16.19 7.98 8.38
CA ASP A 808 -17.13 9.08 8.62
C ASP A 808 -16.84 9.83 9.95
N LYS A 809 -15.55 10.00 10.26
CA LYS A 809 -15.02 10.75 11.42
C LYS A 809 -14.38 12.06 10.96
N MET A 810 -14.45 13.09 11.82
CA MET A 810 -13.76 14.37 11.58
C MET A 810 -12.25 14.22 11.79
N ALA A 811 -11.44 14.68 10.83
CA ALA A 811 -9.99 14.80 11.00
C ALA A 811 -9.62 16.24 11.42
N ILE A 812 -9.15 16.42 12.65
CA ILE A 812 -8.81 17.74 13.20
C ILE A 812 -7.30 17.89 13.21
N ILE A 813 -6.73 18.61 12.24
CA ILE A 813 -5.32 19.03 12.35
C ILE A 813 -5.15 20.00 13.52
N SER A 814 -4.17 19.73 14.38
CA SER A 814 -3.87 20.50 15.59
C SER A 814 -2.38 20.79 15.71
N SER A 815 -2.05 21.88 16.38
CA SER A 815 -0.66 22.21 16.74
C SER A 815 -0.29 21.71 18.14
N ALA A 816 0.98 21.38 18.32
CA ALA A 816 1.63 21.00 19.56
C ALA A 816 2.72 22.03 19.94
N TYR A 817 2.35 23.32 19.92
CA TYR A 817 3.22 24.48 20.20
C TYR A 817 4.19 24.88 19.07
N GLU A 818 3.95 24.47 17.83
CA GLU A 818 4.75 24.94 16.69
C GLU A 818 4.67 26.46 16.52
N SER A 819 5.78 27.05 16.07
CA SER A 819 5.90 28.47 15.76
C SER A 819 5.07 28.89 14.54
N SER A 820 5.15 30.17 14.14
CA SER A 820 4.51 30.63 12.90
C SER A 820 4.98 29.87 11.66
N VAL A 821 6.21 29.32 11.66
CA VAL A 821 6.75 28.49 10.57
C VAL A 821 5.96 27.19 10.41
N GLY A 822 5.82 26.41 11.48
CA GLY A 822 5.02 25.19 11.49
C GLY A 822 3.55 25.46 11.23
N LEU A 823 2.95 26.47 11.88
CA LEU A 823 1.55 26.83 11.71
C LEU A 823 1.19 27.20 10.26
N ALA A 824 2.05 27.97 9.57
CA ALA A 824 1.82 28.32 8.17
C ALA A 824 1.78 27.07 7.26
N THR A 825 2.59 26.07 7.55
CA THR A 825 2.56 24.81 6.81
C THR A 825 1.33 23.97 7.20
N TYR A 826 0.98 23.91 8.49
CA TYR A 826 -0.18 23.17 8.98
C TYR A 826 -1.51 23.72 8.44
N ILE A 827 -1.62 25.04 8.24
CA ILE A 827 -2.80 25.66 7.60
C ILE A 827 -2.99 25.15 6.16
N GLN A 828 -1.90 25.10 5.38
CA GLN A 828 -1.94 24.58 4.02
C GLN A 828 -2.26 23.07 3.99
N PHE A 829 -1.74 22.33 4.96
CA PHE A 829 -2.03 20.90 5.11
C PHE A 829 -3.48 20.62 5.55
N ALA A 830 -4.02 21.38 6.50
CA ALA A 830 -5.42 21.29 6.92
C ALA A 830 -6.37 21.56 5.75
N TYR A 831 -6.07 22.57 4.93
CA TYR A 831 -6.82 22.82 3.70
C TYR A 831 -6.77 21.62 2.74
N TYR A 832 -5.61 20.98 2.57
CA TYR A 832 -5.51 19.74 1.80
C TYR A 832 -6.40 18.63 2.38
N VAL A 833 -6.39 18.44 3.70
CA VAL A 833 -7.20 17.43 4.40
C VAL A 833 -8.70 17.66 4.19
N ASP A 834 -9.18 18.89 4.31
CA ASP A 834 -10.57 19.25 4.03
C ASP A 834 -10.96 18.96 2.57
N ARG A 835 -10.08 19.28 1.62
CA ARG A 835 -10.29 18.96 0.20
C ARG A 835 -10.33 17.46 -0.07
N GLN A 836 -9.55 16.66 0.67
CA GLN A 836 -9.65 15.20 0.59
C GLN A 836 -10.96 14.70 1.22
N HIS A 837 -11.45 15.32 2.29
CA HIS A 837 -12.76 14.99 2.86
C HIS A 837 -13.89 15.19 1.83
N ASP A 838 -13.89 16.33 1.14
CA ASP A 838 -14.86 16.63 0.07
C ASP A 838 -14.81 15.60 -1.06
N LEU A 839 -13.60 15.20 -1.46
CA LEU A 839 -13.42 14.17 -2.49
C LEU A 839 -13.97 12.82 -2.03
N ILE A 840 -13.59 12.37 -0.83
CA ILE A 840 -14.07 11.10 -0.26
C ILE A 840 -15.59 11.10 -0.12
N SER A 841 -16.17 12.18 0.38
CA SER A 841 -17.62 12.33 0.55
C SER A 841 -18.37 12.26 -0.78
N ARG A 842 -17.87 12.92 -1.83
CA ARG A 842 -18.42 12.83 -3.19
C ARG A 842 -18.32 11.43 -3.77
N LEU A 843 -17.19 10.75 -3.58
CA LEU A 843 -17.00 9.38 -4.06
C LEU A 843 -17.92 8.39 -3.31
N LYS A 844 -18.10 8.55 -1.99
CA LYS A 844 -19.00 7.71 -1.18
C LYS A 844 -20.49 8.09 -1.30
N ARG A 845 -20.82 9.24 -1.92
CA ARG A 845 -22.18 9.80 -2.07
C ARG A 845 -22.89 10.12 -0.74
N TYR A 846 -22.15 10.64 0.23
CA TYR A 846 -22.70 11.18 1.48
C TYR A 846 -22.69 12.71 1.47
N ASP A 847 -23.62 13.32 2.21
CA ASP A 847 -23.58 14.76 2.47
C ASP A 847 -22.30 15.09 3.25
N SER A 848 -21.58 16.13 2.82
CA SER A 848 -20.33 16.51 3.48
C SER A 848 -20.60 16.91 4.93
N CYS A 849 -19.73 16.48 5.84
CA CYS A 849 -19.68 17.05 7.18
C CYS A 849 -19.36 18.55 7.00
N GLY A 850 -20.06 19.43 7.73
CA GLY A 850 -19.85 20.88 7.63
C GLY A 850 -18.39 21.29 7.88
N THR A 851 -18.10 22.57 7.65
CA THR A 851 -16.73 23.12 7.78
C THR A 851 -16.06 22.74 9.11
N VAL A 852 -14.86 22.17 9.02
CA VAL A 852 -14.10 21.69 10.18
C VAL A 852 -13.28 22.83 10.79
N ALA A 853 -13.42 23.03 12.11
CA ALA A 853 -12.54 23.94 12.85
C ALA A 853 -11.30 23.20 13.35
N HIS A 854 -10.11 23.66 12.96
CA HIS A 854 -8.81 23.04 13.28
C HIS A 854 -8.19 23.57 14.58
N GLY A 855 -7.39 22.74 15.24
CA GLY A 855 -6.83 22.97 16.57
C GLY A 855 -5.56 23.82 16.60
N PHE A 856 -5.58 25.01 15.97
CA PHE A 856 -4.39 25.86 15.90
C PHE A 856 -4.26 26.89 17.03
N GLY A 857 -5.16 26.87 18.02
CA GLY A 857 -5.26 27.88 19.08
C GLY A 857 -4.04 28.07 19.98
N THR A 858 -3.06 27.16 19.97
CA THR A 858 -1.82 27.30 20.77
C THR A 858 -0.98 28.51 20.36
N TYR A 859 -1.18 29.07 19.16
CA TYR A 859 -0.49 30.29 18.72
C TYR A 859 -0.64 31.47 19.69
N GLN A 860 -1.76 31.54 20.42
CA GLN A 860 -2.01 32.60 21.41
C GLN A 860 -1.08 32.51 22.61
N TRP A 861 -0.51 31.33 22.87
CA TRP A 861 0.38 31.10 23.99
C TRP A 861 1.82 31.50 23.71
N LEU A 862 2.19 31.70 22.44
CA LEU A 862 3.52 32.14 22.03
C LEU A 862 3.64 33.67 22.21
N THR A 863 4.38 34.12 23.24
CA THR A 863 4.64 35.56 23.42
C THR A 863 5.64 36.08 22.39
N GLU A 864 6.56 35.21 21.97
CA GLU A 864 7.58 35.46 20.96
C GLU A 864 7.36 34.58 19.73
N ASP A 865 8.19 34.72 18.71
CA ASP A 865 8.16 33.87 17.51
C ASP A 865 9.58 33.68 16.98
N VAL A 866 9.77 32.62 16.21
CA VAL A 866 11.07 32.29 15.58
C VAL A 866 11.34 33.22 14.39
N SER A 867 10.30 33.87 13.84
CA SER A 867 10.42 34.86 12.77
C SER A 867 10.26 36.31 13.25
N GLU A 868 10.83 37.25 12.49
CA GLU A 868 10.71 38.70 12.78
C GLU A 868 9.26 39.21 12.77
N GLN A 869 8.40 38.58 11.96
CA GLN A 869 6.97 38.88 11.88
C GLN A 869 6.17 37.63 12.25
N LYS A 870 5.12 37.76 13.07
CA LYS A 870 4.20 36.65 13.35
C LYS A 870 3.26 36.39 12.18
N LEU A 871 2.88 35.13 11.98
CA LEU A 871 1.84 34.76 11.03
C LEU A 871 0.52 35.44 11.41
N LYS A 872 -0.08 36.15 10.46
CA LYS A 872 -1.37 36.81 10.65
C LYS A 872 -2.49 35.82 10.39
N ILE A 873 -3.09 35.32 11.47
CA ILE A 873 -4.38 34.63 11.43
C ILE A 873 -5.45 35.71 11.18
N LEU A 874 -6.15 35.61 10.04
CA LEU A 874 -7.08 36.66 9.59
C LEU A 874 -8.35 36.70 10.45
N VAL A 875 -8.86 37.92 10.62
CA VAL A 875 -10.24 38.20 11.03
C VAL A 875 -11.00 38.58 9.75
N PRO A 876 -11.92 37.77 9.21
CA PRO A 876 -12.65 38.16 8.00
C PRO A 876 -13.62 39.32 8.30
N PRO A 877 -13.79 40.26 7.37
CA PRO A 877 -14.85 41.26 7.48
C PRO A 877 -16.21 40.57 7.23
N LEU A 878 -17.10 40.60 8.23
CA LEU A 878 -18.53 40.26 8.20
C LEU A 878 -18.91 38.92 7.53
N GLY A 879 -18.98 37.84 8.33
CA GLY A 879 -19.90 36.71 8.07
C GLY A 879 -19.34 35.29 8.14
N ASP A 880 -18.05 35.08 7.86
CA ASP A 880 -17.47 33.72 7.66
C ASP A 880 -16.70 33.15 8.88
N GLY A 881 -16.76 33.81 10.04
CA GLY A 881 -16.12 33.34 11.27
C GLY A 881 -14.58 33.42 11.27
N MET A 882 -13.94 33.16 12.41
CA MET A 882 -12.48 33.23 12.57
C MET A 882 -11.76 32.09 11.85
N GLY A 883 -10.72 32.42 11.07
CA GLY A 883 -9.99 31.45 10.26
C GLY A 883 -8.60 31.89 9.83
N ALA A 884 -7.89 31.00 9.13
CA ALA A 884 -6.60 31.29 8.52
C ALA A 884 -6.66 31.19 7.01
N SER A 885 -6.00 32.13 6.32
CA SER A 885 -5.88 32.12 4.86
C SER A 885 -4.67 31.31 4.41
N VAL A 886 -4.89 30.47 3.40
CA VAL A 886 -3.85 29.70 2.73
C VAL A 886 -2.88 30.64 1.99
N GLU A 887 -3.38 31.72 1.36
CA GLU A 887 -2.56 32.75 0.73
C GLU A 887 -1.63 33.45 1.71
N ASN A 888 -2.12 33.84 2.89
CA ASN A 888 -1.29 34.51 3.88
C ASN A 888 -0.20 33.57 4.42
N ALA A 889 -0.55 32.31 4.68
CA ALA A 889 0.39 31.29 5.13
C ALA A 889 1.49 31.02 4.09
N HIS A 890 1.12 30.91 2.81
CA HIS A 890 2.07 30.77 1.70
C HIS A 890 2.97 32.01 1.56
N GLY A 891 2.37 33.20 1.58
CA GLY A 891 3.10 34.47 1.50
C GLY A 891 4.08 34.67 2.64
N TYR A 892 3.71 34.25 3.86
CA TYR A 892 4.58 34.26 5.03
C TYR A 892 5.82 33.38 4.84
N LEU A 893 5.66 32.14 4.38
CA LEU A 893 6.80 31.22 4.15
C LEU A 893 7.73 31.73 3.04
N HIS A 894 7.21 32.38 2.01
CA HIS A 894 8.01 32.93 0.91
C HIS A 894 8.84 34.17 1.34
N HIS A 895 8.40 34.90 2.35
CA HIS A 895 9.09 36.09 2.88
C HIS A 895 9.59 35.86 4.31
N LEU A 896 9.85 34.59 4.66
CA LEU A 896 10.27 34.21 6.00
C LEU A 896 11.68 34.75 6.28
N ASN A 897 11.76 35.63 7.28
CA ASN A 897 13.01 36.04 7.91
C ASN A 897 13.05 35.45 9.32
N ILE A 898 14.06 34.61 9.57
CA ILE A 898 14.35 34.07 10.89
C ILE A 898 14.88 35.20 11.79
N ASN A 899 14.41 35.27 13.02
CA ASN A 899 14.87 36.22 14.00
C ASN A 899 16.14 35.69 14.68
N ASP A 900 17.30 36.20 14.28
CA ASP A 900 18.60 35.79 14.81
C ASP A 900 18.72 35.99 16.34
N GLU A 901 17.94 36.90 16.95
CA GLU A 901 17.92 37.06 18.42
C GLU A 901 17.32 35.86 19.16
N LYS A 902 16.57 35.01 18.46
CA LYS A 902 15.91 33.82 19.00
C LYS A 902 16.62 32.52 18.66
N ILE A 903 17.68 32.60 17.86
CA ILE A 903 18.53 31.48 17.50
C ILE A 903 19.69 31.41 18.49
N GLU A 904 19.77 30.32 19.26
CA GLU A 904 20.88 30.10 20.19
C GLU A 904 22.12 29.57 19.47
N LYS A 905 21.93 28.72 18.46
CA LYS A 905 23.00 28.10 17.68
C LYS A 905 22.57 27.84 16.25
N THR A 906 23.50 28.02 15.31
CA THR A 906 23.33 27.73 13.89
C THR A 906 24.40 26.74 13.44
N TYR A 907 23.98 25.71 12.71
CA TYR A 907 24.87 24.68 12.20
C TYR A 907 24.75 24.59 10.69
N SER A 908 25.85 24.91 9.99
CA SER A 908 25.91 24.98 8.53
C SER A 908 26.98 24.09 7.89
N GLU A 909 28.03 23.71 8.62
CA GLU A 909 29.09 22.81 8.16
C GLU A 909 29.70 22.03 9.34
N GLU A 910 29.73 20.70 9.27
CA GLU A 910 30.49 19.85 10.19
C GLU A 910 31.55 19.04 9.43
N LYS A 911 32.72 18.85 10.06
CA LYS A 911 33.79 18.03 9.51
C LYS A 911 33.49 16.56 9.79
N LEU A 912 33.20 15.79 8.75
CA LEU A 912 32.97 14.36 8.85
C LEU A 912 34.28 13.58 8.67
N ASN A 913 34.69 12.83 9.68
CA ASN A 913 35.81 11.90 9.55
C ASN A 913 35.26 10.51 9.18
N SER A 914 35.90 9.86 8.20
CA SER A 914 35.51 8.50 7.79
C SER A 914 36.63 7.51 8.12
N TYR A 915 36.29 6.49 8.90
CA TYR A 915 37.17 5.40 9.29
C TYR A 915 36.74 4.11 8.59
N SER A 916 37.71 3.31 8.15
CA SER A 916 37.46 1.96 7.65
C SER A 916 38.11 0.97 8.61
N ILE A 917 37.28 0.20 9.29
CA ILE A 917 37.69 -0.79 10.28
C ILE A 917 37.57 -2.16 9.63
N GLN A 918 38.69 -2.83 9.41
CA GLN A 918 38.69 -4.20 8.94
C GLN A 918 38.42 -5.15 10.12
N VAL A 919 37.42 -6.01 9.96
CA VAL A 919 36.99 -7.02 10.92
C VAL A 919 37.22 -8.38 10.29
N ASP A 920 38.32 -9.01 10.69
CA ASP A 920 38.69 -10.36 10.25
C ASP A 920 38.25 -11.38 11.30
N GLY A 921 37.47 -12.37 10.86
CA GLY A 921 37.16 -13.58 11.62
C GLY A 921 37.82 -14.81 10.99
N ASP A 922 37.74 -15.97 11.66
CA ASP A 922 38.42 -17.20 11.22
C ASP A 922 38.11 -17.61 9.76
N HIS A 923 36.97 -17.18 9.22
CA HIS A 923 36.50 -17.50 7.86
C HIS A 923 35.91 -16.32 7.07
N PHE A 924 36.03 -15.08 7.54
CA PHE A 924 35.50 -13.91 6.82
C PHE A 924 36.32 -12.65 7.09
N SER A 925 36.21 -11.68 6.18
CA SER A 925 36.76 -10.34 6.35
C SER A 925 35.68 -9.34 5.92
N TYR A 926 35.30 -8.45 6.83
CA TYR A 926 34.39 -7.34 6.55
C TYR A 926 35.10 -6.01 6.77
N VAL A 927 34.78 -5.00 5.97
CA VAL A 927 35.19 -3.62 6.23
C VAL A 927 33.98 -2.85 6.74
N VAL A 928 34.02 -2.44 7.99
CA VAL A 928 33.03 -1.55 8.60
C VAL A 928 33.46 -0.11 8.34
N LYS A 929 32.63 0.64 7.61
CA LYS A 929 32.82 2.08 7.45
C LYS A 929 32.14 2.80 8.61
N VAL A 930 32.92 3.56 9.38
CA VAL A 930 32.42 4.41 10.46
C VAL A 930 32.56 5.86 10.03
N GLN A 931 31.51 6.64 10.27
CA GLN A 931 31.51 8.09 10.08
C GLN A 931 31.38 8.75 11.45
N GLU A 932 32.26 9.69 11.75
CA GLU A 932 32.25 10.52 12.95
C GLU A 932 31.92 11.97 12.56
N ALA A 933 30.97 12.58 13.26
CA ALA A 933 30.65 14.00 13.15
C ALA A 933 31.02 14.71 14.47
N GLY A 934 31.80 15.79 14.41
CA GLY A 934 32.18 16.60 15.57
C GLY A 934 33.66 16.96 15.65
N ASP A 935 34.02 17.79 16.64
CA ASP A 935 35.40 18.22 16.89
C ASP A 935 36.22 17.14 17.63
N CYS A 936 37.36 16.73 17.05
CA CYS A 936 38.30 15.80 17.69
C CYS A 936 38.95 16.44 18.93
N THR A 937 38.31 16.33 20.09
CA THR A 937 38.81 16.93 21.34
C THR A 937 39.62 15.96 22.21
N ASN A 938 39.70 14.66 21.87
CA ASN A 938 40.57 13.68 22.53
C ASN A 938 41.00 12.58 21.54
N ASP A 939 42.23 12.06 21.66
CA ASP A 939 42.80 10.96 20.84
C ASP A 939 42.09 9.59 21.02
N LYS A 940 40.84 9.58 21.51
CA LYS A 940 40.03 8.39 21.75
C LYS A 940 38.61 8.64 21.26
N VAL A 941 38.26 8.08 20.11
CA VAL A 941 36.89 7.98 19.61
C VAL A 941 36.25 6.75 20.24
N ILE A 942 35.24 6.92 21.10
CA ILE A 942 34.43 5.81 21.63
C ILE A 942 33.31 5.56 20.63
N LEU A 943 33.39 4.42 19.94
CA LEU A 943 32.39 3.95 18.99
C LEU A 943 31.28 3.21 19.75
N PHE A 944 30.13 3.84 19.95
CA PHE A 944 28.93 3.14 20.40
C PHE A 944 28.29 2.44 19.20
N LEU A 945 28.54 1.14 19.06
CA LEU A 945 27.71 0.23 18.24
C LEU A 945 26.41 -0.06 19.02
N HIS A 946 25.63 0.98 19.30
CA HIS A 946 24.25 0.81 19.72
C HIS A 946 23.37 1.05 18.49
N GLY A 947 22.37 0.19 18.30
CA GLY A 947 21.57 0.13 17.07
C GLY A 947 21.13 1.50 16.58
N PHE A 948 21.22 1.69 15.26
CA PHE A 948 20.79 2.87 14.53
C PHE A 948 19.60 3.58 15.19
N LEU A 949 19.86 4.76 15.76
CA LEU A 949 18.92 5.85 16.02
C LEU A 949 17.56 5.42 16.66
N GLY A 950 17.53 5.26 17.99
CA GLY A 950 16.27 5.24 18.76
C GLY A 950 16.20 4.23 19.92
N THR A 951 16.58 4.73 21.11
CA THR A 951 16.27 4.37 22.52
C THR A 951 16.14 2.92 23.02
N SER A 952 16.69 2.74 24.24
CA SER A 952 16.44 1.69 25.23
C SER A 952 14.98 1.38 25.53
#